data_AF-A0AAU4LB74-F1
#
_entry.id   AF-A0AAU4LB74-F1
#
_cell.length_a   1.000
_cell.length_b   1.000
_cell.length_c   1.000
_cell.angle_alpha   90.00
_cell.angle_beta   90.00
_cell.angle_gamma   90.00
#
_symmetry.space_group_name_H-M   'P 1'
#
loop_
_entity.id
_entity.type
_entity.pdbx_description
1 polymer ?
#
loop_
_entity_poly.entity_id
_entity_poly.type
_entity_poly.pdbx_seq_one_letter_code
_entity_poly.pdbx_strand_id
1 'polypeptide(L)'
;MGGWLRIARGDGLRAARIKAGLTQDEVARRAEISVRTVRHIERGQVKNPRHETLARMAEVVGYDYEAVGAGSEPDTDPQPDQPGFRYEIRLLGPLTVLCTGLPVAMPLKQRALLGLLAVQPDQTVSHEEIADVLWSGEAPPAYQKLVHTYVARLRRLIEPGQGRHGRGARRISTVRGGYVFNSRGVELDLRQFEERSAQAKQTAAADPMAALELFGQALRGWQGRLLQDLSQLWQHPAVVRVAQRHIDVAIEFADLAIRLNRSAFAVEHLRVASYEEPLHEALQARIMLALAGSGRRAAALRLFADLRMRLKKELGVEPSEEIWQARNAILMHEGPDGRTDQAAAGPPGSATTHAYGTARDTWPASTPSPFMAEAARPRSLAPPAQLPPVITPFIGRQEQLGILDGLLAHQRKAHPSVGIAAIHGPPEIGKTALAVRWAHHRHEEFPDGQLYADLQGSAESTGRPVDPRTVLTRFLRSLGVPYTWIPDTREEASALFRSLLAGRHFLVLLDDAADAAQVRALLPGTPGNLVVVTSRSPLMDLVTREGAQSIALDVLSAAESYALIETHLGPERTQAEPDATAELAAVCGQYPLELRMAVARLAATPHLSIHALVAELARRAVDHSYALRSKQSVTSSRTRNAGTAGGTG
;
A
#
# COMPACT_ATOMS: atom_id res chain seq x y z
N MET A 1 17.87 -27.83 15.78
CA MET A 1 16.80 -28.48 14.99
C MET A 1 15.42 -28.48 15.65
N GLY A 2 15.23 -28.11 16.92
CA GLY A 2 13.89 -28.20 17.55
C GLY A 2 12.92 -27.03 17.30
N GLY A 3 13.37 -25.81 17.00
CA GLY A 3 12.51 -24.60 17.03
C GLY A 3 11.39 -24.54 15.99
N TRP A 4 11.68 -24.95 14.75
CA TRP A 4 10.75 -24.80 13.62
C TRP A 4 9.68 -25.89 13.58
N LEU A 5 10.05 -27.14 13.90
CA LEU A 5 9.08 -28.23 14.10
C LEU A 5 8.07 -27.91 15.23
N ARG A 6 8.48 -27.12 16.24
CA ARG A 6 7.64 -26.72 17.38
C ARG A 6 6.61 -25.65 17.03
N ILE A 7 6.96 -24.70 16.16
CA ILE A 7 6.03 -23.66 15.66
C ILE A 7 5.07 -24.28 14.65
N ALA A 8 5.58 -25.08 13.71
CA ALA A 8 4.76 -25.81 12.74
C ALA A 8 3.76 -26.78 13.40
N ARG A 9 4.12 -27.42 14.52
CA ARG A 9 3.20 -28.25 15.32
C ARG A 9 2.13 -27.44 16.05
N GLY A 10 2.47 -26.28 16.61
CA GLY A 10 1.50 -25.39 17.28
C GLY A 10 0.52 -24.74 16.31
N ASP A 11 1.01 -24.29 15.15
CA ASP A 11 0.18 -23.74 14.08
C ASP A 11 -0.67 -24.82 13.40
N GLY A 12 -0.13 -26.04 13.23
CA GLY A 12 -0.86 -27.21 12.72
C GLY A 12 -2.02 -27.62 13.63
N LEU A 13 -1.79 -27.69 14.95
CA LEU A 13 -2.85 -27.96 15.94
C LEU A 13 -3.90 -26.85 15.97
N ARG A 14 -3.47 -25.58 15.86
CA ARG A 14 -4.40 -24.43 15.79
C ARG A 14 -5.27 -24.49 14.53
N ALA A 15 -4.67 -24.80 13.38
CA ALA A 15 -5.39 -24.93 12.11
C ALA A 15 -6.37 -26.10 12.14
N ALA A 16 -5.97 -27.25 12.68
CA ALA A 16 -6.82 -28.42 12.87
C ALA A 16 -7.99 -28.12 13.81
N ARG A 17 -7.76 -27.41 14.92
CA ARG A 17 -8.83 -26.97 15.83
C ARG A 17 -9.85 -26.07 15.14
N ILE A 18 -9.38 -25.06 14.39
CA ILE A 18 -10.26 -24.13 13.66
C ILE A 18 -11.08 -24.90 12.63
N LYS A 19 -10.46 -25.85 11.92
CA LYS A 19 -11.15 -26.72 10.94
C LYS A 19 -12.19 -27.63 11.59
N ALA A 20 -11.93 -28.12 12.81
CA ALA A 20 -12.87 -28.90 13.60
C ALA A 20 -13.97 -28.07 14.27
N GLY A 21 -13.95 -26.74 14.15
CA GLY A 21 -14.95 -25.83 14.73
C GLY A 21 -14.90 -25.73 16.26
N LEU A 22 -13.82 -26.18 16.90
CA LEU A 22 -13.71 -26.25 18.36
C LEU A 22 -13.08 -24.97 18.93
N THR A 23 -13.59 -24.49 20.06
CA THR A 23 -12.96 -23.41 20.84
C THR A 23 -11.77 -23.92 21.65
N GLN A 24 -10.89 -23.03 22.11
CA GLN A 24 -9.77 -23.41 22.98
C GLN A 24 -10.26 -24.03 24.30
N ASP A 25 -11.41 -23.58 24.81
CA ASP A 25 -12.05 -24.11 26.02
C ASP A 25 -12.60 -25.53 25.83
N GLU A 26 -13.18 -25.81 24.67
CA GLU A 26 -13.68 -27.15 24.34
C GLU A 26 -12.55 -28.16 24.15
N VAL A 27 -11.46 -27.76 23.47
CA VAL A 27 -10.27 -28.62 23.36
C VAL A 27 -9.65 -28.87 24.73
N ALA A 28 -9.55 -27.83 25.58
CA ALA A 28 -9.04 -27.96 26.94
C ALA A 28 -9.87 -28.94 27.80
N ARG A 29 -11.20 -28.82 27.75
CA ARG A 29 -12.12 -29.69 28.49
C ARG A 29 -12.05 -31.14 28.01
N ARG A 30 -12.00 -31.37 26.70
CA ARG A 30 -11.97 -32.72 26.09
C ARG A 30 -10.60 -33.40 26.19
N ALA A 31 -9.50 -32.64 26.19
CA ALA A 31 -8.15 -33.17 26.34
C ALA A 31 -7.67 -33.23 27.81
N GLU A 32 -8.53 -32.85 28.77
CA GLU A 32 -8.24 -32.78 30.22
C GLU A 32 -6.99 -31.93 30.56
N ILE A 33 -6.84 -30.78 29.89
CA ILE A 33 -5.73 -29.84 30.10
C ILE A 33 -6.23 -28.42 30.28
N SER A 34 -5.42 -27.54 30.86
CA SER A 34 -5.84 -26.15 31.06
C SER A 34 -5.88 -25.36 29.74
N VAL A 35 -6.87 -24.47 29.61
CA VAL A 35 -7.03 -23.54 28.48
C VAL A 35 -5.76 -22.72 28.23
N ARG A 36 -5.07 -22.33 29.32
CA ARG A 36 -3.79 -21.62 29.27
C ARG A 36 -2.71 -22.44 28.55
N THR A 37 -2.70 -23.76 28.77
CA THR A 37 -1.74 -24.68 28.13
C THR A 37 -2.01 -24.80 26.63
N VAL A 38 -3.27 -24.98 26.23
CA VAL A 38 -3.70 -24.98 24.81
C VAL A 38 -3.27 -23.68 24.11
N ARG A 39 -3.58 -22.53 24.72
CA ARG A 39 -3.23 -21.20 24.18
C ARG A 39 -1.72 -21.00 24.03
N HIS A 40 -0.92 -21.42 25.01
CA HIS A 40 0.54 -21.28 24.94
C HIS A 40 1.16 -22.22 23.90
N ILE A 41 0.60 -23.42 23.70
CA ILE A 41 1.06 -24.36 22.67
C ILE A 41 0.73 -23.85 21.26
N GLU A 42 -0.51 -23.37 21.03
CA GLU A 42 -0.92 -22.79 19.73
C GLU A 42 -0.16 -21.51 19.36
N ARG A 43 0.40 -20.80 20.34
CA ARG A 43 1.23 -19.59 20.14
C ARG A 43 2.73 -19.90 20.09
N GLY A 44 3.13 -21.17 20.19
CA GLY A 44 4.54 -21.57 20.24
C GLY A 44 5.30 -21.06 21.49
N GLN A 45 4.58 -20.70 22.55
CA GLN A 45 5.14 -20.12 23.79
C GLN A 45 5.70 -21.18 24.74
N VAL A 46 5.28 -22.44 24.62
CA VAL A 46 5.85 -23.56 25.41
C VAL A 46 7.06 -24.14 24.68
N LYS A 47 8.26 -24.00 25.26
CA LYS A 47 9.51 -24.44 24.65
C LYS A 47 9.58 -25.96 24.43
N ASN A 48 9.06 -26.78 25.34
CA ASN A 48 8.99 -28.25 25.22
C ASN A 48 7.65 -28.74 25.81
N PRO A 49 6.55 -28.76 25.03
CA PRO A 49 5.30 -29.35 25.50
C PRO A 49 5.50 -30.85 25.73
N ARG A 50 4.87 -31.43 26.77
CA ARG A 50 4.93 -32.88 27.00
C ARG A 50 4.27 -33.61 25.83
N HIS A 51 4.88 -34.71 25.38
CA HIS A 51 4.39 -35.51 24.24
C HIS A 51 2.93 -35.94 24.45
N GLU A 52 2.60 -36.37 25.66
CA GLU A 52 1.26 -36.77 26.07
C GLU A 52 0.23 -35.63 25.94
N THR A 53 0.62 -34.39 26.24
CA THR A 53 -0.25 -33.21 26.06
C THR A 53 -0.51 -32.91 24.58
N LEU A 54 0.48 -33.10 23.71
CA LEU A 54 0.32 -32.90 22.27
C LEU A 54 -0.53 -34.01 21.65
N ALA A 55 -0.36 -35.26 22.09
CA ALA A 55 -1.16 -36.40 21.64
C ALA A 55 -2.64 -36.23 22.01
N ARG A 56 -2.94 -35.87 23.27
CA ARG A 56 -4.33 -35.61 23.73
C ARG A 56 -4.98 -34.46 22.96
N MET A 57 -4.23 -33.40 22.64
CA MET A 57 -4.75 -32.29 21.81
C MET A 57 -4.99 -32.74 20.36
N ALA A 58 -4.05 -33.48 19.78
CA ALA A 58 -4.08 -33.97 18.42
C ALA A 58 -5.25 -34.93 18.17
N GLU A 59 -5.54 -35.81 19.14
CA GLU A 59 -6.68 -36.71 19.14
C GLU A 59 -8.02 -35.95 19.11
N VAL A 60 -8.18 -34.94 19.97
CA VAL A 60 -9.42 -34.13 20.04
C VAL A 60 -9.69 -33.32 18.76
N VAL A 61 -8.65 -32.91 18.04
CA VAL A 61 -8.77 -32.10 16.81
C VAL A 61 -8.59 -32.89 15.52
N GLY A 62 -8.39 -34.22 15.60
CA GLY A 62 -8.19 -35.10 14.44
C GLY A 62 -6.91 -34.79 13.63
N TYR A 63 -5.82 -34.44 14.31
CA TYR A 63 -4.53 -34.12 13.70
C TYR A 63 -3.57 -35.30 13.84
N ASP A 64 -3.08 -35.86 12.73
CA ASP A 64 -2.09 -36.95 12.78
C ASP A 64 -0.71 -36.41 13.16
N TYR A 65 -0.34 -36.63 14.41
CA TYR A 65 0.87 -36.11 15.02
C TYR A 65 2.14 -36.87 14.61
N GLU A 66 2.03 -38.13 14.16
CA GLU A 66 3.16 -39.01 13.83
C GLU A 66 3.53 -38.99 12.33
N ALA A 67 2.57 -38.72 11.44
CA ALA A 67 2.81 -38.62 9.99
C ALA A 67 3.78 -37.49 9.55
N VAL A 68 4.03 -36.49 10.41
CA VAL A 68 4.96 -35.36 10.14
C VAL A 68 6.43 -35.73 10.42
N GLY A 69 6.71 -36.95 10.91
CA GLY A 69 8.05 -37.37 11.36
C GLY A 69 8.70 -38.55 10.62
N ALA A 70 7.96 -39.31 9.80
CA ALA A 70 8.45 -40.56 9.22
C ALA A 70 8.27 -40.59 7.70
N GLY A 71 9.33 -40.25 6.97
CA GLY A 71 9.49 -40.56 5.55
C GLY A 71 10.79 -41.34 5.37
N SER A 72 10.64 -42.65 5.18
CA SER A 72 11.68 -43.66 4.97
C SER A 72 12.39 -43.50 3.61
N GLU A 73 13.65 -43.93 3.53
CA GLU A 73 14.39 -44.13 2.27
C GLU A 73 13.62 -45.07 1.31
N PRO A 74 13.70 -44.82 -0.01
CA PRO A 74 14.24 -45.89 -0.83
C PRO A 74 15.27 -45.40 -1.86
N ASP A 75 16.23 -46.29 -2.06
CA ASP A 75 17.26 -46.34 -3.08
C ASP A 75 16.61 -46.47 -4.47
N THR A 76 16.45 -45.37 -5.21
CA THR A 76 16.22 -45.38 -6.68
C THR A 76 16.57 -44.00 -7.25
N ASP A 77 17.27 -44.00 -8.39
CA ASP A 77 17.70 -42.82 -9.16
C ASP A 77 16.63 -41.72 -9.25
N PRO A 78 16.98 -40.42 -9.15
CA PRO A 78 16.01 -39.36 -8.99
C PRO A 78 15.31 -39.05 -10.33
N GLN A 79 14.05 -39.47 -10.45
CA GLN A 79 13.14 -38.97 -11.47
C GLN A 79 12.62 -37.56 -11.08
N PRO A 80 12.63 -36.58 -11.98
CA PRO A 80 12.56 -35.17 -11.60
C PRO A 80 11.13 -34.63 -11.56
N ASP A 81 10.24 -35.15 -10.70
CA ASP A 81 8.86 -34.61 -10.61
C ASP A 81 8.24 -34.74 -9.20
N GLN A 82 8.86 -34.12 -8.19
CA GLN A 82 8.16 -33.65 -7.00
C GLN A 82 8.22 -32.12 -6.95
N PRO A 83 7.14 -31.40 -6.57
CA PRO A 83 7.10 -29.94 -6.60
C PRO A 83 7.97 -29.38 -5.46
N GLY A 84 9.28 -29.32 -5.69
CA GLY A 84 10.19 -28.53 -4.87
C GLY A 84 9.79 -27.06 -4.92
N PHE A 85 9.95 -26.35 -3.81
CA PHE A 85 9.74 -24.89 -3.75
C PHE A 85 10.48 -24.21 -4.90
N ARG A 86 9.74 -23.70 -5.88
CA ARG A 86 10.29 -22.91 -6.99
C ARG A 86 10.43 -21.46 -6.54
N TYR A 87 11.64 -20.95 -6.65
CA TYR A 87 11.96 -19.55 -6.40
C TYR A 87 12.13 -18.83 -7.72
N GLU A 88 11.38 -17.74 -7.87
CA GLU A 88 11.55 -16.81 -8.97
C GLU A 88 12.10 -15.50 -8.40
N ILE A 89 13.20 -15.01 -8.96
CA ILE A 89 13.81 -13.73 -8.61
C ILE A 89 13.77 -12.86 -9.85
N ARG A 90 13.14 -11.68 -9.71
CA ARG A 90 13.02 -10.68 -10.77
C ARG A 90 13.87 -9.46 -10.43
N LEU A 91 14.80 -9.11 -11.33
CA LEU A 91 15.70 -7.97 -11.23
C LEU A 91 15.41 -6.90 -12.29
N LEU A 92 14.80 -7.27 -13.44
CA LEU A 92 14.59 -6.42 -14.61
C LEU A 92 13.43 -5.42 -14.42
N GLY A 93 13.51 -4.63 -13.35
CA GLY A 93 12.46 -3.80 -12.79
C GLY A 93 12.67 -3.66 -11.27
N PRO A 94 11.61 -3.57 -10.45
CA PRO A 94 11.75 -3.65 -9.00
C PRO A 94 12.13 -5.08 -8.55
N LEU A 95 13.06 -5.21 -7.60
CA LEU A 95 13.46 -6.50 -7.03
C LEU A 95 12.24 -7.23 -6.45
N THR A 96 11.89 -8.37 -7.03
CA THR A 96 10.78 -9.19 -6.57
C THR A 96 11.25 -10.62 -6.36
N VAL A 97 10.94 -11.20 -5.21
CA VAL A 97 11.20 -12.61 -4.90
C VAL A 97 9.86 -13.30 -4.72
N LEU A 98 9.60 -14.33 -5.51
CA LEU A 98 8.39 -15.15 -5.43
C LEU A 98 8.79 -16.56 -4.97
N CYS A 99 8.05 -17.10 -4.00
CA CYS A 99 8.13 -18.49 -3.58
C CYS A 99 6.82 -19.17 -3.98
N THR A 100 6.88 -20.14 -4.88
CA THR A 100 5.68 -20.83 -5.40
C THR A 100 4.59 -19.84 -5.87
N GLY A 101 5.01 -18.74 -6.52
CA GLY A 101 4.12 -17.68 -7.03
C GLY A 101 3.71 -16.59 -6.02
N LEU A 102 4.07 -16.72 -4.73
CA LEU A 102 3.72 -15.73 -3.70
C LEU A 102 4.90 -14.79 -3.37
N PRO A 103 4.69 -13.47 -3.25
CA PRO A 103 5.75 -12.51 -2.95
C PRO A 103 6.31 -12.67 -1.53
N VAL A 104 7.63 -12.69 -1.44
CA VAL A 104 8.39 -12.77 -0.18
C VAL A 104 8.76 -11.37 0.29
N ALA A 105 8.23 -10.96 1.45
CA ALA A 105 8.54 -9.67 2.05
C ALA A 105 9.96 -9.63 2.63
N MET A 106 10.73 -8.60 2.29
CA MET A 106 12.12 -8.44 2.70
C MET A 106 12.46 -6.98 3.11
N PRO A 107 13.19 -6.77 4.21
CA PRO A 107 13.73 -5.45 4.57
C PRO A 107 14.73 -4.90 3.53
N LEU A 108 14.84 -3.58 3.42
CA LEU A 108 15.65 -2.89 2.40
C LEU A 108 17.11 -3.37 2.32
N LYS A 109 17.83 -3.49 3.45
CA LYS A 109 19.24 -3.96 3.44
C LYS A 109 19.37 -5.41 2.96
N GLN A 110 18.39 -6.27 3.21
CA GLN A 110 18.39 -7.65 2.71
C GLN A 110 18.06 -7.70 1.22
N ARG A 111 17.15 -6.83 0.76
CA ARG A 111 16.87 -6.62 -0.69
C ARG A 111 18.10 -6.14 -1.43
N ALA A 112 18.78 -5.12 -0.91
CA ALA A 112 20.02 -4.59 -1.48
C ALA A 112 21.12 -5.67 -1.57
N LEU A 113 21.33 -6.43 -0.50
CA LEU A 113 22.27 -7.55 -0.50
C LEU A 113 21.89 -8.62 -1.53
N LEU A 114 20.63 -9.03 -1.59
CA LEU A 114 20.18 -10.01 -2.57
C LEU A 114 20.30 -9.47 -4.00
N GLY A 115 19.95 -8.21 -4.25
CA GLY A 115 20.08 -7.57 -5.55
C GLY A 115 21.53 -7.52 -6.03
N LEU A 116 22.46 -7.16 -5.16
CA LEU A 116 23.90 -7.17 -5.45
C LEU A 116 24.42 -8.57 -5.79
N LEU A 117 24.00 -9.58 -5.04
CA LEU A 117 24.41 -10.96 -5.29
C LEU A 117 23.75 -11.54 -6.55
N ALA A 118 22.47 -11.25 -6.77
CA ALA A 118 21.69 -11.82 -7.87
C ALA A 118 21.97 -11.15 -9.22
N VAL A 119 22.42 -9.88 -9.25
CA VAL A 119 22.89 -9.22 -10.47
C VAL A 119 24.27 -9.73 -10.92
N GLN A 120 24.98 -10.42 -10.03
CA GLN A 120 26.26 -11.10 -10.30
C GLN A 120 26.14 -12.60 -10.00
N PRO A 121 25.24 -13.32 -10.69
CA PRO A 121 24.98 -14.72 -10.40
C PRO A 121 26.25 -15.55 -10.59
N ASP A 122 26.45 -16.51 -9.71
CA ASP A 122 27.57 -17.45 -9.72
C ASP A 122 28.98 -16.80 -9.59
N GLN A 123 29.03 -15.51 -9.24
CA GLN A 123 30.27 -14.75 -8.97
C GLN A 123 30.43 -14.42 -7.48
N THR A 124 31.67 -14.19 -7.04
CA THR A 124 31.97 -13.84 -5.64
C THR A 124 31.84 -12.33 -5.45
N VAL A 125 30.94 -11.92 -4.57
CA VAL A 125 30.82 -10.53 -4.10
C VAL A 125 31.54 -10.41 -2.76
N SER A 126 32.47 -9.46 -2.68
CA SER A 126 33.34 -9.30 -1.51
C SER A 126 32.60 -8.70 -0.30
N HIS A 127 33.15 -8.87 0.90
CA HIS A 127 32.57 -8.23 2.10
C HIS A 127 32.63 -6.69 2.03
N GLU A 128 33.65 -6.14 1.37
CA GLU A 128 33.85 -4.70 1.17
C GLU A 128 32.81 -4.15 0.20
N GLU A 129 32.62 -4.81 -0.95
CA GLU A 129 31.61 -4.45 -1.94
C GLU A 129 30.18 -4.50 -1.35
N ILE A 130 29.90 -5.53 -0.54
CA ILE A 130 28.65 -5.59 0.23
C ILE A 130 28.55 -4.42 1.21
N ALA A 131 29.64 -4.05 1.87
CA ALA A 131 29.62 -2.96 2.84
C ALA A 131 29.34 -1.61 2.16
N ASP A 132 30.02 -1.32 1.05
CA ASP A 132 29.88 -0.06 0.31
C ASP A 132 28.45 0.14 -0.22
N VAL A 133 27.84 -0.94 -0.72
CA VAL A 133 26.45 -0.90 -1.20
C VAL A 133 25.46 -0.78 -0.04
N LEU A 134 25.68 -1.52 1.05
CA LEU A 134 24.74 -1.54 2.16
C LEU A 134 24.84 -0.29 3.02
N TRP A 135 25.99 0.35 3.14
CA TRP A 135 26.20 1.55 3.94
C TRP A 135 26.89 2.56 3.03
N SER A 136 26.10 3.41 2.35
CA SER A 136 26.56 4.49 1.46
C SER A 136 27.32 5.57 2.25
N GLY A 137 28.46 5.21 2.85
CA GLY A 137 29.22 5.96 3.86
C GLY A 137 30.12 5.04 4.69
N GLU A 138 30.43 5.41 5.94
CA GLU A 138 31.27 4.58 6.80
C GLU A 138 30.50 3.38 7.39
N ALA A 139 30.94 2.17 7.05
CA ALA A 139 30.35 0.95 7.57
C ALA A 139 30.60 0.82 9.09
N PRO A 140 29.65 0.30 9.89
CA PRO A 140 29.86 0.10 11.32
C PRO A 140 31.09 -0.77 11.60
N PRO A 141 31.82 -0.57 12.72
CA PRO A 141 33.03 -1.34 13.05
C PRO A 141 32.84 -2.87 13.10
N ALA A 142 31.59 -3.33 13.23
CA ALA A 142 31.20 -4.75 13.22
C ALA A 142 30.30 -5.13 12.03
N TYR A 143 30.40 -4.44 10.89
CA TYR A 143 29.54 -4.66 9.73
C TYR A 143 29.54 -6.12 9.25
N GLN A 144 30.66 -6.83 9.34
CA GLN A 144 30.76 -8.24 8.95
C GLN A 144 29.77 -9.13 9.71
N LYS A 145 29.58 -8.90 11.02
CA LYS A 145 28.59 -9.63 11.84
C LYS A 145 27.15 -9.32 11.39
N LEU A 146 26.88 -8.09 10.96
CA LEU A 146 25.59 -7.69 10.42
C LEU A 146 25.35 -8.33 9.04
N VAL A 147 26.35 -8.36 8.15
CA VAL A 147 26.29 -9.05 6.87
C VAL A 147 25.99 -10.54 7.07
N HIS A 148 26.70 -11.22 7.98
CA HIS A 148 26.39 -12.61 8.32
C HIS A 148 24.95 -12.80 8.79
N THR A 149 24.42 -11.84 9.57
CA THR A 149 23.02 -11.86 10.04
C THR A 149 22.03 -11.70 8.88
N TYR A 150 22.31 -10.79 7.93
CA TYR A 150 21.48 -10.60 6.75
C TYR A 150 21.53 -11.81 5.83
N VAL A 151 22.70 -12.39 5.57
CA VAL A 151 22.84 -13.62 4.80
C VAL A 151 22.11 -14.78 5.48
N ALA A 152 22.22 -14.93 6.80
CA ALA A 152 21.49 -15.97 7.53
C ALA A 152 19.97 -15.81 7.42
N ARG A 153 19.46 -14.58 7.36
CA ARG A 153 18.03 -14.31 7.12
C ARG A 153 17.64 -14.59 5.67
N LEU A 154 18.45 -14.16 4.70
CA LEU A 154 18.23 -14.45 3.27
C LEU A 154 18.18 -15.95 3.03
N ARG A 155 19.13 -16.73 3.56
CA ARG A 155 19.12 -18.20 3.47
C ARG A 155 17.83 -18.80 4.04
N ARG A 156 17.30 -18.29 5.16
CA ARG A 156 16.01 -18.77 5.69
C ARG A 156 14.83 -18.49 4.76
N LEU A 157 14.91 -17.45 3.93
CA LEU A 157 13.84 -17.04 3.03
C LEU A 157 13.89 -17.79 1.69
N ILE A 158 15.10 -18.00 1.14
CA ILE A 158 15.31 -18.57 -0.20
C ILE A 158 15.86 -20.02 -0.19
N GLU A 159 16.09 -20.59 1.00
CA GLU A 159 16.58 -21.97 1.21
C GLU A 159 15.84 -22.72 2.36
N PRO A 160 14.50 -22.73 2.44
CA PRO A 160 13.81 -23.44 3.51
C PRO A 160 14.03 -24.96 3.33
N GLY A 161 14.60 -25.60 4.36
CA GLY A 161 14.78 -27.06 4.40
C GLY A 161 16.22 -27.55 4.34
N GLN A 162 17.21 -26.70 4.01
CA GLN A 162 18.62 -27.12 4.09
C GLN A 162 19.14 -27.00 5.52
N GLY A 163 19.05 -28.08 6.29
CA GLY A 163 19.71 -28.20 7.60
C GLY A 163 21.24 -28.06 7.49
N ARG A 164 21.91 -27.93 8.65
CA ARG A 164 23.39 -27.84 8.75
C ARG A 164 24.14 -29.00 8.06
N HIS A 165 23.46 -30.10 7.72
CA HIS A 165 23.98 -31.30 7.06
C HIS A 165 23.18 -31.72 5.80
N GLY A 166 22.37 -30.83 5.22
CA GLY A 166 21.60 -31.13 4.00
C GLY A 166 22.49 -31.16 2.75
N ARG A 167 22.42 -32.26 1.99
CA ARG A 167 23.24 -32.56 0.79
C ARG A 167 22.83 -31.79 -0.48
N GLY A 168 22.23 -30.60 -0.32
CA GLY A 168 21.86 -29.71 -1.43
C GLY A 168 22.85 -28.54 -1.55
N ALA A 169 23.06 -28.05 -2.77
CA ALA A 169 23.84 -26.82 -2.95
C ALA A 169 23.10 -25.64 -2.30
N ARG A 170 23.80 -24.88 -1.44
CA ARG A 170 23.26 -23.64 -0.87
C ARG A 170 23.02 -22.64 -1.99
N ARG A 171 21.95 -21.84 -1.93
CA ARG A 171 21.68 -20.74 -2.88
C ARG A 171 22.60 -19.56 -2.62
N ILE A 172 22.98 -19.29 -1.38
CA ILE A 172 24.03 -18.34 -1.02
C ILE A 172 25.15 -19.13 -0.35
N SER A 173 26.25 -19.35 -1.06
CA SER A 173 27.46 -19.97 -0.52
C SER A 173 28.34 -18.92 0.16
N THR A 174 28.94 -19.29 1.29
CA THR A 174 30.02 -18.50 1.88
C THR A 174 31.31 -19.02 1.30
N VAL A 175 32.10 -18.14 0.69
CA VAL A 175 33.41 -18.45 0.11
C VAL A 175 34.48 -17.62 0.81
N ARG A 176 35.76 -17.91 0.56
CA ARG A 176 36.86 -17.10 1.08
C ARG A 176 36.72 -15.68 0.51
N GLY A 177 36.55 -14.69 1.39
CA GLY A 177 36.46 -13.28 1.01
C GLY A 177 35.06 -12.73 0.74
N GLY A 178 34.00 -13.55 0.71
CA GLY A 178 32.69 -13.05 0.34
C GLY A 178 31.56 -14.08 0.29
N TYR A 179 30.57 -13.77 -0.55
CA TYR A 179 29.40 -14.62 -0.79
C TYR A 179 29.16 -14.79 -2.29
N VAL A 180 28.62 -15.95 -2.66
CA VAL A 180 28.22 -16.28 -4.03
C VAL A 180 26.74 -16.63 -4.03
N PHE A 181 25.98 -16.07 -4.97
CA PHE A 181 24.61 -16.51 -5.23
C PHE A 181 24.60 -17.56 -6.34
N ASN A 182 24.29 -18.80 -5.97
CA ASN A 182 24.18 -19.94 -6.88
C ASN A 182 22.79 -19.94 -7.53
N SER A 183 22.76 -19.57 -8.80
CA SER A 183 21.50 -19.36 -9.52
C SER A 183 20.93 -20.64 -10.15
N ARG A 184 21.69 -21.75 -10.15
CA ARG A 184 21.26 -23.06 -10.68
C ARG A 184 19.98 -23.57 -10.01
N GLY A 185 18.85 -23.60 -10.72
CA GLY A 185 17.56 -24.06 -10.20
C GLY A 185 16.78 -22.98 -9.43
N VAL A 186 17.14 -21.72 -9.64
CA VAL A 186 16.30 -20.54 -9.36
C VAL A 186 15.88 -19.96 -10.71
N GLU A 187 14.62 -19.61 -10.87
CA GLU A 187 14.15 -18.88 -12.05
C GLU A 187 14.58 -17.42 -11.90
N LEU A 188 15.67 -17.04 -12.56
CA LEU A 188 16.22 -15.69 -12.55
C LEU A 188 15.93 -15.02 -13.89
N ASP A 189 15.17 -13.92 -13.91
CA ASP A 189 14.81 -13.20 -15.13
C ASP A 189 16.03 -12.64 -15.88
N LEU A 190 17.05 -12.17 -15.17
CA LEU A 190 18.33 -11.72 -15.74
C LEU A 190 19.01 -12.82 -16.55
N ARG A 191 19.06 -14.05 -16.01
CA ARG A 191 19.63 -15.19 -16.72
C ARG A 191 18.81 -15.53 -17.97
N GLN A 192 17.48 -15.52 -17.87
CA GLN A 192 16.62 -15.76 -19.04
C GLN A 192 16.83 -14.69 -20.13
N PHE A 193 17.03 -13.43 -19.75
CA PHE A 193 17.37 -12.36 -20.68
C PHE A 193 18.73 -12.62 -21.37
N GLU A 194 19.77 -12.97 -20.60
CA GLU A 194 21.09 -13.28 -21.14
C GLU A 194 21.05 -14.47 -22.11
N GLU A 195 20.44 -15.59 -21.70
CA GLU A 195 20.30 -16.81 -22.51
C GLU A 195 19.52 -16.54 -23.80
N ARG A 196 18.36 -15.88 -23.73
CA ARG A 196 17.56 -15.56 -24.93
C ARG A 196 18.29 -14.60 -25.86
N SER A 197 18.99 -13.59 -25.34
CA SER A 197 19.75 -12.67 -26.18
C SER A 197 20.95 -13.35 -26.86
N ALA A 198 21.64 -14.26 -26.18
CA ALA A 198 22.73 -15.04 -26.74
C ALA A 198 22.22 -16.01 -27.82
N GLN A 199 21.10 -16.68 -27.57
CA GLN A 199 20.49 -17.59 -28.53
C GLN A 199 19.98 -16.82 -29.77
N ALA A 200 19.38 -15.65 -29.59
CA ALA A 200 18.97 -14.79 -30.70
C ALA A 200 20.16 -14.42 -31.62
N LYS A 201 21.31 -14.05 -31.04
CA LYS A 201 22.54 -13.77 -31.80
C LYS A 201 23.02 -14.95 -32.62
N GLN A 202 23.02 -16.16 -32.05
CA GLN A 202 23.45 -17.36 -32.73
C GLN A 202 22.50 -17.75 -33.87
N THR A 203 21.19 -17.58 -33.66
CA THR A 203 20.16 -17.90 -34.65
C THR A 203 20.08 -16.87 -35.78
N ALA A 204 20.51 -15.62 -35.56
CA ALA A 204 20.29 -14.51 -36.49
C ALA A 204 20.81 -14.73 -37.93
N ALA A 205 21.87 -15.51 -38.10
CA ALA A 205 22.41 -15.83 -39.43
C ALA A 205 21.61 -16.92 -40.15
N ALA A 206 21.07 -17.90 -39.42
CA ALA A 206 20.35 -19.04 -39.97
C ALA A 206 18.85 -18.76 -40.14
N ASP A 207 18.24 -18.13 -39.13
CA ASP A 207 16.83 -17.73 -39.12
C ASP A 207 16.66 -16.34 -38.47
N PRO A 208 16.71 -15.28 -39.29
CA PRO A 208 16.52 -13.91 -38.82
C PRO A 208 15.16 -13.67 -38.13
N MET A 209 14.10 -14.38 -38.51
CA MET A 209 12.76 -14.17 -37.94
C MET A 209 12.66 -14.80 -36.55
N ALA A 210 13.15 -16.03 -36.39
CA ALA A 210 13.24 -16.66 -35.07
C ALA A 210 14.16 -15.87 -34.12
N ALA A 211 15.27 -15.33 -34.62
CA ALA A 211 16.12 -14.44 -33.84
C ALA A 211 15.41 -13.16 -33.39
N LEU A 212 14.58 -12.57 -34.26
CA LEU A 212 13.78 -11.39 -33.93
C LEU A 212 12.79 -11.69 -32.79
N GLU A 213 12.13 -12.86 -32.83
CA GLU A 213 11.21 -13.28 -31.77
C GLU A 213 11.93 -13.52 -30.44
N LEU A 214 13.10 -14.18 -30.46
CA LEU A 214 13.92 -14.42 -29.27
C LEU A 214 14.39 -13.11 -28.62
N PHE A 215 14.84 -12.14 -29.42
CA PHE A 215 15.15 -10.79 -28.93
C PHE A 215 13.92 -10.10 -28.33
N GLY A 216 12.76 -10.19 -28.99
CA GLY A 216 11.51 -9.65 -28.48
C GLY A 216 11.12 -10.26 -27.12
N GLN A 217 11.26 -11.58 -26.96
CA GLN A 217 11.02 -12.28 -25.69
C GLN A 217 12.00 -11.85 -24.60
N ALA A 218 13.27 -11.61 -24.94
CA ALA A 218 14.26 -11.09 -24.00
C ALA A 218 13.87 -9.69 -23.50
N LEU A 219 13.51 -8.78 -24.41
CA LEU A 219 13.13 -7.40 -24.07
C LEU A 219 11.81 -7.29 -23.30
N ARG A 220 10.83 -8.18 -23.54
CA ARG A 220 9.56 -8.21 -22.77
C ARG A 220 9.75 -8.49 -21.28
N GLY A 221 10.87 -9.10 -20.88
CA GLY A 221 11.19 -9.32 -19.47
C GLY A 221 11.41 -8.04 -18.68
N TRP A 222 11.75 -6.94 -19.37
CA TRP A 222 12.04 -5.65 -18.75
C TRP A 222 10.75 -4.89 -18.42
N GLN A 223 10.56 -4.59 -17.14
CA GLN A 223 9.39 -3.86 -16.62
C GLN A 223 9.72 -2.40 -16.26
N GLY A 224 10.99 -2.01 -16.34
CA GLY A 224 11.51 -0.69 -16.00
C GLY A 224 13.02 -0.75 -15.76
N ARG A 225 13.57 0.25 -15.07
CA ARG A 225 14.97 0.29 -14.62
C ARG A 225 15.37 -1.00 -13.90
N LEU A 226 16.58 -1.50 -14.17
CA LEU A 226 17.18 -2.60 -13.42
C LEU A 226 17.26 -2.22 -11.93
N LEU A 227 16.71 -3.06 -11.06
CA LEU A 227 16.63 -2.82 -9.61
C LEU A 227 16.07 -1.43 -9.26
N GLN A 228 14.95 -1.07 -9.90
CA GLN A 228 14.32 0.24 -9.82
C GLN A 228 14.07 0.74 -8.39
N ASP A 229 13.86 -0.15 -7.43
CA ASP A 229 13.59 0.17 -6.03
C ASP A 229 14.85 0.29 -5.15
N LEU A 230 16.05 0.08 -5.71
CA LEU A 230 17.32 0.03 -4.98
C LEU A 230 18.31 1.04 -5.55
N SER A 231 18.07 2.34 -5.30
CA SER A 231 18.87 3.43 -5.86
C SER A 231 20.35 3.39 -5.47
N GLN A 232 20.67 2.84 -4.30
CA GLN A 232 22.05 2.61 -3.85
C GLN A 232 22.85 1.66 -4.75
N LEU A 233 22.19 0.89 -5.61
CA LEU A 233 22.82 -0.03 -6.55
C LEU A 233 22.96 0.54 -7.97
N TRP A 234 22.31 1.66 -8.30
CA TRP A 234 22.26 2.14 -9.70
C TRP A 234 23.62 2.51 -10.29
N GLN A 235 24.55 2.99 -9.45
CA GLN A 235 25.91 3.32 -9.87
C GLN A 235 26.88 2.15 -9.73
N HIS A 236 26.42 1.00 -9.25
CA HIS A 236 27.28 -0.16 -9.06
C HIS A 236 27.72 -0.71 -10.43
N PRO A 237 29.02 -1.01 -10.65
CA PRO A 237 29.53 -1.44 -11.95
C PRO A 237 28.79 -2.62 -12.57
N ALA A 238 28.37 -3.59 -11.76
CA ALA A 238 27.60 -4.74 -12.23
C ALA A 238 26.21 -4.37 -12.76
N VAL A 239 25.53 -3.41 -12.11
CA VAL A 239 24.20 -2.93 -12.52
C VAL A 239 24.32 -2.10 -13.79
N VAL A 240 25.32 -1.22 -13.86
CA VAL A 240 25.63 -0.43 -15.06
C VAL A 240 25.94 -1.34 -16.26
N ARG A 241 26.73 -2.41 -16.05
CA ARG A 241 27.04 -3.39 -17.10
C ARG A 241 25.80 -4.07 -17.68
N VAL A 242 24.87 -4.48 -16.82
CA VAL A 242 23.61 -5.11 -17.26
C VAL A 242 22.67 -4.10 -17.93
N ALA A 243 22.61 -2.87 -17.42
CA ALA A 243 21.87 -1.78 -18.06
C ALA A 243 22.41 -1.48 -19.46
N GLN A 244 23.73 -1.40 -19.64
CA GLN A 244 24.34 -1.24 -20.96
C GLN A 244 24.00 -2.42 -21.88
N ARG A 245 24.05 -3.66 -21.35
CA ARG A 245 23.70 -4.85 -22.11
C ARG A 245 22.25 -4.83 -22.61
N HIS A 246 21.31 -4.28 -21.84
CA HIS A 246 19.93 -4.06 -22.27
C HIS A 246 19.86 -3.14 -23.50
N ILE A 247 20.60 -2.04 -23.48
CA ILE A 247 20.66 -1.07 -24.57
C ILE A 247 21.25 -1.73 -25.82
N ASP A 248 22.35 -2.47 -25.70
CA ASP A 248 22.99 -3.16 -26.82
C ASP A 248 22.01 -4.15 -27.48
N VAL A 249 21.30 -4.94 -26.67
CA VAL A 249 20.29 -5.89 -27.16
C VAL A 249 19.10 -5.16 -27.81
N ALA A 250 18.68 -4.03 -27.27
CA ALA A 250 17.62 -3.21 -27.86
C ALA A 250 18.04 -2.64 -29.22
N ILE A 251 19.28 -2.17 -29.36
CA ILE A 251 19.85 -1.71 -30.63
C ILE A 251 19.93 -2.84 -31.65
N GLU A 252 20.49 -4.00 -31.28
CA GLU A 252 20.60 -5.17 -32.17
C GLU A 252 19.22 -5.67 -32.65
N PHE A 253 18.25 -5.72 -31.73
CA PHE A 253 16.87 -6.07 -32.04
C PHE A 253 16.25 -5.08 -33.03
N ALA A 254 16.44 -3.78 -32.81
CA ALA A 254 15.89 -2.76 -33.67
C ALA A 254 16.50 -2.80 -35.07
N ASP A 255 17.82 -2.95 -35.17
CA ASP A 255 18.52 -3.10 -36.45
C ASP A 255 18.01 -4.32 -37.23
N LEU A 256 17.83 -5.46 -36.54
CA LEU A 256 17.27 -6.67 -37.16
C LEU A 256 15.81 -6.46 -37.60
N ALA A 257 14.98 -5.84 -36.77
CA ALA A 257 13.58 -5.57 -37.08
C ALA A 257 13.43 -4.62 -38.28
N ILE A 258 14.27 -3.58 -38.36
CA ILE A 258 14.30 -2.63 -39.48
C ILE A 258 14.70 -3.36 -40.77
N ARG A 259 15.75 -4.18 -40.74
CA ARG A 259 16.16 -4.99 -41.91
C ARG A 259 15.07 -5.94 -42.42
N LEU A 260 14.28 -6.50 -41.50
CA LEU A 260 13.17 -7.41 -41.81
C LEU A 260 11.85 -6.70 -42.12
N ASN A 261 11.85 -5.37 -42.20
CA ASN A 261 10.66 -4.54 -42.40
C ASN A 261 9.55 -4.80 -41.35
N ARG A 262 9.95 -5.09 -40.11
CA ARG A 262 9.10 -5.31 -38.93
C ARG A 262 9.20 -4.14 -37.95
N SER A 263 9.30 -2.91 -38.46
CA SER A 263 9.53 -1.71 -37.66
C SER A 263 8.42 -1.43 -36.63
N ALA A 264 7.17 -1.80 -36.91
CA ALA A 264 6.08 -1.69 -35.93
C ALA A 264 6.31 -2.57 -34.69
N PHE A 265 6.84 -3.78 -34.88
CA PHE A 265 7.20 -4.70 -33.79
C PHE A 265 8.34 -4.12 -32.94
N ALA A 266 9.30 -3.45 -33.57
CA ALA A 266 10.38 -2.78 -32.86
C ALA A 266 9.88 -1.67 -31.92
N VAL A 267 8.99 -0.80 -32.41
CA VAL A 267 8.44 0.32 -31.63
C VAL A 267 7.74 -0.15 -30.35
N GLU A 268 7.07 -1.31 -30.38
CA GLU A 268 6.40 -1.84 -29.20
C GLU A 268 7.37 -2.29 -28.10
N HIS A 269 8.49 -2.92 -28.48
CA HIS A 269 9.43 -3.52 -27.54
C HIS A 269 10.50 -2.53 -27.04
N LEU A 270 10.77 -1.45 -27.79
CA LEU A 270 11.76 -0.43 -27.42
C LEU A 270 11.24 0.64 -26.43
N ARG A 271 9.95 0.60 -26.06
CA ARG A 271 9.33 1.62 -25.18
C ARG A 271 10.05 1.76 -23.85
N VAL A 272 10.33 0.64 -23.17
CA VAL A 272 10.96 0.66 -21.84
C VAL A 272 12.37 1.25 -21.93
N ALA A 273 13.18 0.77 -22.88
CA ALA A 273 14.53 1.29 -23.10
C ALA A 273 14.53 2.79 -23.47
N SER A 274 13.54 3.25 -24.25
CA SER A 274 13.40 4.67 -24.61
C SER A 274 13.15 5.59 -23.41
N TYR A 275 12.41 5.12 -22.40
CA TYR A 275 12.10 5.91 -21.20
C TYR A 275 13.26 5.92 -20.21
N GLU A 276 13.96 4.80 -20.08
CA GLU A 276 15.10 4.67 -19.15
C GLU A 276 16.34 5.41 -19.66
N GLU A 277 16.55 5.41 -20.98
CA GLU A 277 17.76 5.96 -21.61
C GLU A 277 17.42 7.05 -22.65
N PRO A 278 16.82 8.18 -22.21
CA PRO A 278 16.35 9.23 -23.10
C PRO A 278 17.48 9.97 -23.83
N LEU A 279 18.71 9.90 -23.32
CA LEU A 279 19.89 10.56 -23.91
C LEU A 279 20.79 9.61 -24.71
N HIS A 280 20.48 8.31 -24.75
CA HIS A 280 21.33 7.34 -25.45
C HIS A 280 21.12 7.42 -26.97
N GLU A 281 21.94 8.24 -27.63
CA GLU A 281 21.78 8.64 -29.03
C GLU A 281 21.63 7.46 -30.01
N ALA A 282 22.47 6.44 -29.92
CA ALA A 282 22.39 5.28 -30.82
C ALA A 282 21.04 4.54 -30.74
N LEU A 283 20.47 4.43 -29.54
CA LEU A 283 19.17 3.79 -29.31
C LEU A 283 18.04 4.67 -29.85
N GLN A 284 18.10 5.97 -29.58
CA GLN A 284 17.13 6.94 -30.08
C GLN A 284 17.12 6.99 -31.61
N ALA A 285 18.29 6.89 -32.27
CA ALA A 285 18.40 6.78 -33.72
C ALA A 285 17.59 5.59 -34.28
N ARG A 286 17.71 4.39 -33.67
CA ARG A 286 16.95 3.21 -34.09
C ARG A 286 15.45 3.37 -33.85
N ILE A 287 15.05 3.98 -32.73
CA ILE A 287 13.65 4.27 -32.45
C ILE A 287 13.08 5.23 -33.50
N MET A 288 13.83 6.28 -33.89
CA MET A 288 13.44 7.18 -34.97
C MET A 288 13.23 6.43 -36.29
N LEU A 289 14.18 5.59 -36.68
CA LEU A 289 14.09 4.78 -37.91
C LEU A 289 12.93 3.78 -37.87
N ALA A 290 12.70 3.11 -36.73
CA ALA A 290 11.59 2.19 -36.55
C ALA A 290 10.22 2.89 -36.57
N LEU A 291 10.12 4.10 -35.99
CA LEU A 291 8.91 4.93 -36.07
C LEU A 291 8.64 5.35 -37.51
N ALA A 292 9.65 5.75 -38.27
CA ALA A 292 9.48 6.11 -39.68
C ALA A 292 9.07 4.89 -40.53
N GLY A 293 9.75 3.75 -40.36
CA GLY A 293 9.43 2.50 -41.08
C GLY A 293 8.06 1.91 -40.74
N SER A 294 7.44 2.31 -39.62
CA SER A 294 6.07 1.95 -39.25
C SER A 294 5.02 2.98 -39.69
N GLY A 295 5.38 3.93 -40.55
CA GLY A 295 4.49 4.99 -41.06
C GLY A 295 4.30 6.17 -40.11
N ARG A 296 5.00 6.22 -38.97
CA ARG A 296 4.88 7.28 -37.95
C ARG A 296 5.99 8.34 -38.10
N ARG A 297 6.20 8.83 -39.32
CA ARG A 297 7.26 9.79 -39.67
C ARG A 297 7.25 11.06 -38.82
N ALA A 298 6.07 11.65 -38.60
CA ALA A 298 5.95 12.85 -37.77
C ALA A 298 6.38 12.61 -36.31
N ALA A 299 6.14 11.41 -35.77
CA ALA A 299 6.58 11.05 -34.42
C ALA A 299 8.11 10.90 -34.36
N ALA A 300 8.74 10.34 -35.39
CA ALA A 300 10.20 10.23 -35.48
C ALA A 300 10.89 11.61 -35.53
N LEU A 301 10.34 12.56 -36.30
CA LEU A 301 10.88 13.92 -36.37
C LEU A 301 10.67 14.72 -35.07
N ARG A 302 9.55 14.50 -34.36
CA ARG A 302 9.34 15.05 -33.02
C ARG A 302 10.35 14.50 -32.03
N LEU A 303 10.61 13.19 -32.06
CA LEU A 303 11.62 12.57 -31.20
C LEU A 303 13.01 13.19 -31.40
N PHE A 304 13.42 13.45 -32.65
CA PHE A 304 14.65 14.19 -32.94
C PHE A 304 14.66 15.60 -32.29
N ALA A 305 13.59 16.37 -32.47
CA ALA A 305 13.50 17.71 -31.91
C ALA A 305 13.58 17.72 -30.38
N ASP A 306 12.88 16.79 -29.74
CA ASP A 306 12.86 16.62 -28.29
C ASP A 306 14.21 16.16 -27.74
N LEU A 307 14.88 15.22 -28.43
CA LEU A 307 16.22 14.74 -28.06
C LEU A 307 17.24 15.86 -28.18
N ARG A 308 17.23 16.61 -29.30
CA ARG A 308 18.15 17.74 -29.50
C ARG A 308 17.98 18.80 -28.42
N MET A 309 16.73 19.13 -28.05
CA MET A 309 16.45 20.07 -26.98
C MET A 309 17.00 19.57 -25.64
N ARG A 310 16.83 18.28 -25.34
CA ARG A 310 17.35 17.66 -24.11
C ARG A 310 18.87 17.62 -24.06
N LEU A 311 19.55 17.17 -25.12
CA LEU A 311 21.02 17.16 -25.21
C LEU A 311 21.61 18.56 -25.00
N LYS A 312 21.02 19.57 -25.64
CA LYS A 312 21.44 20.96 -25.46
C LYS A 312 21.21 21.47 -24.04
N LYS A 313 20.07 21.13 -23.42
CA LYS A 313 19.69 21.59 -22.09
C LYS A 313 20.49 20.91 -20.98
N GLU A 314 20.70 19.60 -21.08
CA GLU A 314 21.25 18.77 -20.00
C GLU A 314 22.77 18.58 -20.12
N LEU A 315 23.30 18.50 -21.35
CA LEU A 315 24.71 18.23 -21.61
C LEU A 315 25.44 19.39 -22.33
N GLY A 316 24.70 20.35 -22.89
CA GLY A 316 25.28 21.47 -23.64
C GLY A 316 25.88 21.08 -24.99
N VAL A 317 25.56 19.89 -25.49
CA VAL A 317 26.07 19.34 -26.75
C VAL A 317 25.00 19.32 -27.84
N GLU A 318 25.41 19.34 -29.11
CA GLU A 318 24.53 19.07 -30.24
C GLU A 318 24.44 17.56 -30.51
N PRO A 319 23.39 17.08 -31.22
CA PRO A 319 23.25 15.67 -31.55
C PRO A 319 24.42 15.15 -32.38
N SER A 320 24.80 13.90 -32.10
CA SER A 320 25.80 13.13 -32.83
C SER A 320 25.43 12.91 -34.30
N GLU A 321 26.44 12.55 -35.08
CA GLU A 321 26.31 12.24 -36.50
C GLU A 321 25.29 11.12 -36.77
N GLU A 322 25.19 10.14 -35.87
CA GLU A 322 24.26 9.01 -36.01
C GLU A 322 22.78 9.46 -35.95
N ILE A 323 22.46 10.42 -35.07
CA ILE A 323 21.13 11.03 -34.99
C ILE A 323 20.82 11.85 -36.24
N TRP A 324 21.82 12.58 -36.76
CA TRP A 324 21.67 13.35 -38.00
C TRP A 324 21.46 12.46 -39.21
N GLN A 325 22.19 11.34 -39.30
CA GLN A 325 22.00 10.34 -40.34
C GLN A 325 20.61 9.71 -40.28
N ALA A 326 20.12 9.37 -39.08
CA ALA A 326 18.76 8.86 -38.92
C ALA A 326 17.71 9.88 -39.38
N ARG A 327 17.85 11.16 -38.99
CA ARG A 327 16.98 12.24 -39.47
C ARG A 327 17.04 12.38 -40.99
N ASN A 328 18.24 12.39 -41.57
CA ASN A 328 18.41 12.56 -43.01
C ASN A 328 17.84 11.38 -43.79
N ALA A 329 17.99 10.14 -43.31
CA ALA A 329 17.35 8.97 -43.91
C ALA A 329 15.81 9.09 -43.89
N ILE A 330 15.24 9.59 -42.80
CA ILE A 330 13.80 9.85 -42.69
C ILE A 330 13.37 10.93 -43.70
N LEU A 331 14.17 12.00 -43.85
CA LEU A 331 13.90 13.08 -44.79
C LEU A 331 14.03 12.62 -46.25
N MET A 332 15.13 11.94 -46.61
CA MET A 332 15.48 11.48 -47.96
C MET A 332 14.53 10.42 -48.52
N HIS A 333 13.74 9.75 -47.69
CA HIS A 333 12.52 9.07 -48.16
C HIS A 333 11.42 10.08 -48.62
N GLU A 334 11.80 11.27 -49.10
CA GLU A 334 11.02 12.24 -49.88
C GLU A 334 11.50 12.25 -51.35
N GLY A 335 10.77 11.52 -52.23
CA GLY A 335 10.50 11.86 -53.64
C GLY A 335 11.38 11.23 -54.74
N PRO A 336 10.90 11.07 -56.01
CA PRO A 336 9.58 11.37 -56.59
C PRO A 336 8.84 10.12 -57.16
N ASP A 337 7.51 10.09 -57.00
CA ASP A 337 6.45 9.30 -57.66
C ASP A 337 5.40 8.95 -56.58
N GLY A 338 4.18 9.47 -56.62
CA GLY A 338 3.32 9.53 -57.79
C GLY A 338 2.49 8.24 -57.89
N ARG A 339 1.59 8.02 -56.93
CA ARG A 339 0.37 7.19 -57.07
C ARG A 339 -0.55 7.35 -55.84
N THR A 340 -0.97 8.57 -55.58
CA THR A 340 -2.39 8.79 -55.24
C THR A 340 -3.10 8.98 -56.56
N ASP A 341 -3.61 7.88 -57.11
CA ASP A 341 -4.53 7.92 -58.25
C ASP A 341 -5.82 8.60 -57.78
N GLN A 342 -6.02 9.84 -58.23
CA GLN A 342 -7.32 10.48 -58.28
C GLN A 342 -7.80 10.46 -59.73
N ALA A 343 -8.65 9.49 -60.03
CA ALA A 343 -9.72 9.58 -61.01
C ALA A 343 -10.89 8.82 -60.35
N ALA A 344 -11.95 9.48 -59.87
CA ALA A 344 -12.86 10.24 -60.71
C ALA A 344 -13.13 11.66 -60.18
N ALA A 345 -12.96 12.61 -61.08
CA ALA A 345 -13.52 13.94 -61.01
C ALA A 345 -15.03 13.90 -61.25
N GLY A 346 -15.74 14.71 -60.48
CA GLY A 346 -17.00 15.35 -60.82
C GLY A 346 -17.13 16.62 -59.97
N PRO A 347 -16.95 17.84 -60.54
CA PRO A 347 -17.11 19.12 -59.84
C PRO A 347 -18.51 19.72 -60.13
N PRO A 348 -18.84 20.99 -59.76
CA PRO A 348 -18.20 21.95 -58.86
C PRO A 348 -19.18 22.56 -57.81
N GLY A 349 -18.65 23.35 -56.87
CA GLY A 349 -19.51 24.15 -55.98
C GLY A 349 -18.76 25.12 -55.06
N SER A 350 -17.98 26.04 -55.66
CA SER A 350 -17.70 27.42 -55.19
C SER A 350 -17.42 27.70 -53.70
N ALA A 351 -16.13 27.87 -53.42
CA ALA A 351 -15.45 29.00 -52.77
C ALA A 351 -16.16 29.92 -51.75
N THR A 352 -15.41 30.11 -50.66
CA THR A 352 -15.29 31.28 -49.75
C THR A 352 -16.50 31.57 -48.86
N THR A 353 -16.33 31.70 -47.54
CA THR A 353 -16.02 33.01 -46.93
C THR A 353 -15.82 32.85 -45.40
N HIS A 354 -14.68 33.32 -44.90
CA HIS A 354 -14.44 33.98 -43.58
C HIS A 354 -14.54 33.12 -42.30
N ALA A 355 -13.46 32.99 -41.53
CA ALA A 355 -12.94 33.91 -40.52
C ALA A 355 -13.68 33.83 -39.16
N TYR A 356 -12.89 33.43 -38.14
CA TYR A 356 -13.02 33.63 -36.69
C TYR A 356 -14.38 33.47 -35.99
N GLY A 357 -14.41 32.55 -35.02
CA GLY A 357 -15.33 32.67 -33.88
C GLY A 357 -15.62 31.39 -33.11
N THR A 358 -14.92 31.21 -31.98
CA THR A 358 -15.42 30.67 -30.69
C THR A 358 -16.15 29.32 -30.60
N ALA A 359 -15.64 28.52 -29.65
CA ALA A 359 -16.35 27.64 -28.71
C ALA A 359 -16.81 26.23 -29.17
N ARG A 360 -16.36 25.28 -28.34
CA ARG A 360 -17.05 24.08 -27.85
C ARG A 360 -17.48 22.96 -28.83
N ASP A 361 -16.90 21.81 -28.49
CA ASP A 361 -17.54 20.50 -28.34
C ASP A 361 -17.92 19.65 -29.56
N THR A 362 -17.46 18.40 -29.43
CA THR A 362 -17.89 17.15 -30.04
C THR A 362 -17.28 16.75 -31.40
N TRP A 363 -16.35 15.79 -31.34
CA TRP A 363 -16.08 14.85 -32.42
C TRP A 363 -16.63 13.47 -32.01
N PRO A 364 -17.30 12.71 -32.90
CA PRO A 364 -17.97 11.48 -32.51
C PRO A 364 -16.98 10.33 -32.31
N ALA A 365 -17.30 9.52 -31.30
CA ALA A 365 -16.66 8.25 -31.03
C ALA A 365 -16.93 7.24 -32.18
N SER A 366 -15.87 6.64 -32.68
CA SER A 366 -15.94 5.35 -33.38
C SER A 366 -15.60 4.26 -32.37
N THR A 367 -16.57 3.38 -32.11
CA THR A 367 -16.51 2.26 -31.18
C THR A 367 -15.45 1.24 -31.62
N PRO A 368 -14.53 0.79 -30.73
CA PRO A 368 -13.74 -0.41 -30.98
C PRO A 368 -14.54 -1.68 -30.63
N SER A 369 -14.28 -2.72 -31.42
CA SER A 369 -14.92 -4.04 -31.36
C SER A 369 -14.60 -4.81 -30.05
N PRO A 370 -15.49 -5.68 -29.51
CA PRO A 370 -15.48 -6.06 -28.09
C PRO A 370 -14.61 -7.27 -27.66
N PHE A 371 -13.66 -7.77 -28.46
CA PHE A 371 -13.08 -9.11 -28.17
C PHE A 371 -11.55 -9.23 -28.00
N MET A 372 -10.76 -8.16 -27.96
CA MET A 372 -9.30 -8.28 -27.72
C MET A 372 -8.69 -7.12 -26.91
N ALA A 373 -9.26 -6.81 -25.75
CA ALA A 373 -8.69 -5.80 -24.84
C ALA A 373 -8.84 -6.16 -23.36
N GLU A 374 -8.40 -7.36 -22.95
CA GLU A 374 -8.37 -7.74 -21.53
C GLU A 374 -7.06 -8.46 -21.17
N ALA A 375 -5.92 -7.81 -21.45
CA ALA A 375 -4.64 -8.21 -20.87
C ALA A 375 -3.74 -6.98 -20.61
N ALA A 376 -3.64 -6.61 -19.34
CA ALA A 376 -2.59 -5.83 -18.70
C ALA A 376 -2.38 -4.36 -19.12
N ARG A 377 -3.31 -3.48 -18.73
CA ARG A 377 -2.93 -2.17 -18.15
C ARG A 377 -2.64 -2.38 -16.66
N PRO A 378 -1.67 -1.70 -16.01
CA PRO A 378 -1.67 -1.63 -14.56
C PRO A 378 -3.03 -1.04 -14.15
N ARG A 379 -3.86 -1.83 -13.45
CA ARG A 379 -5.13 -1.35 -12.93
C ARG A 379 -4.84 -0.07 -12.17
N SER A 380 -5.38 1.06 -12.62
CA SER A 380 -5.51 2.25 -11.78
C SER A 380 -6.13 1.76 -10.47
N LEU A 381 -5.39 1.84 -9.37
CA LEU A 381 -5.95 1.49 -8.07
C LEU A 381 -7.24 2.30 -7.94
N ALA A 382 -8.34 1.62 -7.62
CA ALA A 382 -9.60 2.30 -7.40
C ALA A 382 -9.37 3.42 -6.36
N PRO A 383 -10.02 4.58 -6.52
CA PRO A 383 -9.98 5.63 -5.51
C PRO A 383 -10.17 5.05 -4.10
N PRO A 384 -9.32 5.40 -3.12
CA PRO A 384 -9.48 4.92 -1.76
C PRO A 384 -10.89 5.22 -1.24
N ALA A 385 -11.56 4.22 -0.65
CA ALA A 385 -12.87 4.38 -0.01
C ALA A 385 -12.78 3.84 1.43
N GLN A 386 -12.17 4.63 2.31
CA GLN A 386 -11.73 4.16 3.64
C GLN A 386 -12.69 4.50 4.79
N LEU A 387 -13.83 5.13 4.48
CA LEU A 387 -14.76 5.60 5.52
C LEU A 387 -15.33 4.41 6.32
N PRO A 388 -15.35 4.49 7.67
CA PRO A 388 -16.05 3.53 8.52
C PRO A 388 -17.55 3.45 8.18
N PRO A 389 -18.26 2.37 8.57
CA PRO A 389 -19.70 2.27 8.36
C PRO A 389 -20.47 3.38 9.10
N VAL A 390 -21.53 3.89 8.47
CA VAL A 390 -22.45 4.85 9.10
C VAL A 390 -23.26 4.15 10.19
N ILE A 391 -23.40 4.81 11.34
CA ILE A 391 -24.27 4.30 12.41
C ILE A 391 -25.71 4.76 12.16
N THR A 392 -26.64 3.81 12.07
CA THR A 392 -28.07 4.05 11.89
C THR A 392 -28.89 3.54 13.09
N PRO A 393 -29.98 4.21 13.48
CA PRO A 393 -30.39 5.55 13.03
C PRO A 393 -29.45 6.62 13.57
N PHE A 394 -29.43 7.79 12.92
CA PHE A 394 -28.73 8.96 13.42
C PHE A 394 -29.70 10.14 13.37
N ILE A 395 -29.78 10.84 14.50
CA ILE A 395 -30.81 11.82 14.83
C ILE A 395 -30.12 13.15 15.16
N GLY A 396 -30.75 14.24 14.73
CA GLY A 396 -30.30 15.59 15.05
C GLY A 396 -29.11 16.10 14.25
N ARG A 397 -28.46 17.12 14.81
CA ARG A 397 -27.20 17.73 14.31
C ARG A 397 -27.28 18.42 12.94
N GLN A 398 -28.46 18.90 12.55
CA GLN A 398 -28.66 19.54 11.25
C GLN A 398 -27.87 20.86 11.11
N GLU A 399 -27.75 21.62 12.19
CA GLU A 399 -26.94 22.84 12.21
C GLU A 399 -25.46 22.54 11.90
N GLN A 400 -24.88 21.53 12.56
CA GLN A 400 -23.47 21.18 12.36
C GLN A 400 -23.21 20.56 10.98
N LEU A 401 -24.16 19.79 10.45
CA LEU A 401 -24.11 19.34 9.05
C LEU A 401 -24.14 20.52 8.07
N GLY A 402 -25.00 21.51 8.31
CA GLY A 402 -25.08 22.73 7.50
C GLY A 402 -23.79 23.55 7.53
N ILE A 403 -23.09 23.58 8.67
CA ILE A 403 -21.78 24.22 8.79
C ILE A 403 -20.74 23.53 7.88
N LEU A 404 -20.67 22.19 7.90
CA LEU A 404 -19.77 21.42 7.03
C LEU A 404 -20.10 21.63 5.54
N ASP A 405 -21.38 21.74 5.21
CA ASP A 405 -21.86 22.03 3.86
C ASP A 405 -21.45 23.43 3.38
N GLY A 406 -21.59 24.42 4.27
CA GLY A 406 -21.12 25.77 4.02
C GLY A 406 -19.62 25.79 3.72
N LEU A 407 -18.81 25.08 4.52
CA LEU A 407 -17.37 24.98 4.30
C LEU A 407 -17.02 24.39 2.94
N LEU A 408 -17.68 23.28 2.56
CA LEU A 408 -17.49 22.65 1.25
C LEU A 408 -17.87 23.60 0.10
N ALA A 409 -19.00 24.31 0.23
CA ALA A 409 -19.43 25.29 -0.76
C ALA A 409 -18.47 26.48 -0.88
N HIS A 410 -17.93 26.96 0.23
CA HIS A 410 -16.93 28.03 0.24
C HIS A 410 -15.61 27.62 -0.42
N GLN A 411 -15.17 26.37 -0.22
CA GLN A 411 -13.95 25.87 -0.84
C GLN A 411 -14.03 25.87 -2.38
N ARG A 412 -15.20 25.58 -2.93
CA ARG A 412 -15.42 25.54 -4.39
C ARG A 412 -15.36 26.90 -5.07
N LYS A 413 -15.59 28.00 -4.34
CA LYS A 413 -15.68 29.36 -4.89
C LYS A 413 -14.35 30.12 -4.94
N ALA A 414 -13.22 29.39 -5.05
CA ALA A 414 -11.87 29.91 -5.31
C ALA A 414 -11.11 30.53 -4.12
N HIS A 415 -11.11 29.85 -2.96
CA HIS A 415 -10.10 30.13 -1.93
C HIS A 415 -8.81 29.31 -2.17
N PRO A 416 -7.62 29.90 -1.93
CA PRO A 416 -6.34 29.21 -2.13
C PRO A 416 -6.00 28.19 -1.03
N SER A 417 -6.82 28.07 0.02
CA SER A 417 -6.54 27.21 1.19
C SER A 417 -7.36 25.92 1.20
N VAL A 418 -6.83 24.93 1.92
CA VAL A 418 -7.52 23.69 2.28
C VAL A 418 -8.65 24.02 3.25
N GLY A 419 -9.85 23.50 3.02
CA GLY A 419 -10.93 23.61 3.99
C GLY A 419 -10.72 22.62 5.13
N ILE A 420 -10.66 23.11 6.37
CA ILE A 420 -10.43 22.29 7.56
C ILE A 420 -11.61 22.51 8.51
N ALA A 421 -12.29 21.42 8.91
CA ALA A 421 -13.31 21.43 9.95
C ALA A 421 -12.80 20.70 11.19
N ALA A 422 -12.89 21.32 12.35
CA ALA A 422 -12.51 20.73 13.64
C ALA A 422 -13.77 20.52 14.50
N ILE A 423 -14.25 19.28 14.54
CA ILE A 423 -15.40 18.86 15.35
C ILE A 423 -14.91 18.47 16.74
N HIS A 424 -15.34 19.20 17.77
CA HIS A 424 -14.91 18.95 19.14
C HIS A 424 -16.07 18.81 20.12
N GLY A 425 -15.82 18.19 21.27
CA GLY A 425 -16.85 17.95 22.27
C GLY A 425 -16.49 16.81 23.23
N PRO A 426 -17.30 16.60 24.29
CA PRO A 426 -17.06 15.58 25.30
C PRO A 426 -16.99 14.15 24.71
N PRO A 427 -16.43 13.17 25.43
CA PRO A 427 -16.46 11.77 25.01
C PRO A 427 -17.90 11.33 24.71
N GLU A 428 -18.05 10.41 23.76
CA GLU A 428 -19.33 9.75 23.45
C GLU A 428 -20.47 10.65 22.90
N ILE A 429 -20.20 11.93 22.68
CA ILE A 429 -21.16 12.90 22.13
C ILE A 429 -21.51 12.69 20.65
N GLY A 430 -20.84 11.73 19.98
CA GLY A 430 -21.11 11.37 18.58
C GLY A 430 -20.30 12.12 17.53
N LYS A 431 -19.13 12.69 17.86
CA LYS A 431 -18.24 13.40 16.91
C LYS A 431 -17.91 12.56 15.67
N THR A 432 -17.41 11.35 15.89
CA THR A 432 -17.08 10.39 14.82
C THR A 432 -18.30 10.05 13.98
N ALA A 433 -19.45 9.82 14.63
CA ALA A 433 -20.69 9.48 13.94
C ALA A 433 -21.17 10.63 13.01
N LEU A 434 -21.07 11.88 13.45
CA LEU A 434 -21.38 13.06 12.64
C LEU A 434 -20.45 13.15 11.43
N ALA A 435 -19.14 13.05 11.67
CA ALA A 435 -18.12 13.21 10.64
C ALA A 435 -18.23 12.11 9.57
N VAL A 436 -18.36 10.86 9.98
CA VAL A 436 -18.54 9.70 9.08
C VAL A 436 -19.84 9.82 8.29
N ARG A 437 -20.96 10.19 8.93
CA ARG A 437 -22.24 10.36 8.24
C ARG A 437 -22.16 11.44 7.17
N TRP A 438 -21.59 12.60 7.50
CA TRP A 438 -21.43 13.68 6.54
C TRP A 438 -20.53 13.25 5.37
N ALA A 439 -19.41 12.58 5.67
CA ALA A 439 -18.47 12.08 4.68
C ALA A 439 -19.11 11.12 3.66
N HIS A 440 -19.93 10.17 4.12
CA HIS A 440 -20.66 9.25 3.23
C HIS A 440 -21.67 9.99 2.33
N HIS A 441 -22.35 11.01 2.88
CA HIS A 441 -23.34 11.76 2.12
C HIS A 441 -22.72 12.67 1.04
N ARG A 442 -21.44 13.02 1.18
CA ARG A 442 -20.70 13.89 0.23
C ARG A 442 -19.57 13.17 -0.51
N HIS A 443 -19.56 11.85 -0.51
CA HIS A 443 -18.50 11.06 -1.13
C HIS A 443 -18.33 11.35 -2.64
N GLU A 444 -19.42 11.65 -3.35
CA GLU A 444 -19.41 11.99 -4.79
C GLU A 444 -18.66 13.30 -5.09
N GLU A 445 -18.56 14.18 -4.11
CA GLU A 445 -17.86 15.47 -4.23
C GLU A 445 -16.33 15.31 -4.19
N PHE A 446 -15.84 14.11 -3.89
CA PHE A 446 -14.43 13.76 -3.77
C PHE A 446 -14.10 12.56 -4.66
N PRO A 447 -14.06 12.74 -6.00
CA PRO A 447 -13.89 11.66 -6.97
C PRO A 447 -12.56 10.93 -6.87
N ASP A 448 -11.53 11.57 -6.31
CA ASP A 448 -10.20 10.97 -6.15
C ASP A 448 -10.10 10.07 -4.91
N GLY A 449 -11.06 10.14 -3.99
CA GLY A 449 -11.24 9.19 -2.90
C GLY A 449 -11.41 9.81 -1.50
N GLN A 450 -11.65 8.95 -0.52
CA GLN A 450 -11.72 9.28 0.90
C GLN A 450 -10.68 8.49 1.70
N LEU A 451 -9.92 9.21 2.53
CA LEU A 451 -8.92 8.68 3.45
C LEU A 451 -9.40 8.80 4.89
N TYR A 452 -9.18 7.77 5.70
CA TYR A 452 -9.61 7.74 7.09
C TYR A 452 -8.49 7.25 8.03
N ALA A 453 -8.30 7.94 9.14
CA ALA A 453 -7.42 7.49 10.22
C ALA A 453 -7.99 7.82 11.60
N ASP A 454 -7.98 6.82 12.48
CA ASP A 454 -8.13 6.98 13.92
C ASP A 454 -6.77 7.31 14.55
N LEU A 455 -6.67 8.48 15.16
CA LEU A 455 -5.46 9.08 15.74
C LEU A 455 -5.26 8.74 17.23
N GLN A 456 -6.25 8.12 17.88
CA GLN A 456 -6.20 7.63 19.27
C GLN A 456 -5.74 8.67 20.30
N GLY A 457 -6.14 9.92 20.12
CA GLY A 457 -5.73 11.06 20.92
C GLY A 457 -6.22 11.02 22.37
N SER A 458 -7.29 10.26 22.63
CA SER A 458 -7.78 9.98 23.97
C SER A 458 -6.86 9.12 24.83
N ALA A 459 -5.93 8.37 24.22
CA ALA A 459 -4.96 7.47 24.87
C ALA A 459 -5.56 6.39 25.82
N GLU A 460 -6.89 6.22 25.87
CA GLU A 460 -7.60 5.35 26.83
C GLU A 460 -7.34 3.84 26.63
N SER A 461 -7.00 3.41 25.41
CA SER A 461 -6.78 1.98 25.11
C SER A 461 -5.32 1.59 24.87
N THR A 462 -4.44 2.52 24.48
CA THR A 462 -3.07 2.23 24.00
C THR A 462 -1.97 3.04 24.71
N GLY A 463 -2.31 4.06 25.50
CA GLY A 463 -1.37 4.84 26.30
C GLY A 463 -0.59 5.95 25.57
N ARG A 464 -0.65 6.02 24.22
CA ARG A 464 -0.11 7.15 23.42
C ARG A 464 -0.89 7.36 22.11
N PRO A 465 -1.08 8.60 21.66
CA PRO A 465 -1.63 8.91 20.34
C PRO A 465 -0.80 8.30 19.20
N VAL A 466 -1.44 8.02 18.06
CA VAL A 466 -0.78 7.45 16.88
C VAL A 466 0.21 8.46 16.28
N ASP A 467 1.43 8.02 16.02
CA ASP A 467 2.44 8.82 15.33
C ASP A 467 1.99 9.17 13.89
N PRO A 468 1.93 10.46 13.50
CA PRO A 468 1.54 10.88 12.15
C PRO A 468 2.31 10.19 11.03
N ARG A 469 3.59 9.83 11.23
CA ARG A 469 4.37 9.05 10.24
C ARG A 469 3.70 7.70 9.93
N THR A 470 3.15 7.03 10.95
CA THR A 470 2.45 5.76 10.79
C THR A 470 1.17 5.94 9.96
N VAL A 471 0.46 7.05 10.15
CA VAL A 471 -0.74 7.39 9.38
C VAL A 471 -0.39 7.72 7.93
N LEU A 472 0.61 8.58 7.69
CA LEU A 472 1.12 8.92 6.36
C LEU A 472 1.55 7.67 5.59
N THR A 473 2.23 6.73 6.26
CA THR A 473 2.62 5.46 5.65
C THR A 473 1.39 4.69 5.15
N ARG A 474 0.29 4.65 5.90
CA ARG A 474 -0.95 3.98 5.48
C ARG A 474 -1.63 4.72 4.33
N PHE A 475 -1.71 6.05 4.39
CA PHE A 475 -2.28 6.88 3.33
C PHE A 475 -1.52 6.74 2.02
N LEU A 476 -0.19 6.89 2.05
CA LEU A 476 0.67 6.75 0.87
C LEU A 476 0.53 5.37 0.22
N ARG A 477 0.49 4.29 1.00
CA ARG A 477 0.21 2.94 0.47
C ARG A 477 -1.14 2.85 -0.22
N SER A 478 -2.15 3.50 0.34
CA SER A 478 -3.51 3.49 -0.20
C SER A 478 -3.62 4.28 -1.51
N LEU A 479 -2.80 5.33 -1.66
CA LEU A 479 -2.62 6.09 -2.89
C LEU A 479 -1.75 5.37 -3.93
N GLY A 480 -1.32 4.14 -3.65
CA GLY A 480 -0.53 3.31 -4.57
C GLY A 480 0.98 3.47 -4.45
N VAL A 481 1.49 4.19 -3.45
CA VAL A 481 2.93 4.29 -3.20
C VAL A 481 3.43 2.97 -2.63
N PRO A 482 4.38 2.30 -3.31
CA PRO A 482 5.02 1.10 -2.76
C PRO A 482 5.66 1.41 -1.41
N TYR A 483 5.60 0.47 -0.45
CA TYR A 483 6.16 0.70 0.89
C TYR A 483 7.65 1.11 0.87
N THR A 484 8.40 0.70 -0.16
CA THR A 484 9.81 1.05 -0.37
C THR A 484 10.06 2.50 -0.78
N TRP A 485 9.05 3.20 -1.30
CA TRP A 485 9.13 4.60 -1.74
C TRP A 485 8.60 5.58 -0.68
N ILE A 486 8.13 5.06 0.46
CA ILE A 486 7.61 5.87 1.54
C ILE A 486 8.79 6.40 2.36
N PRO A 487 8.95 7.73 2.47
CA PRO A 487 10.09 8.30 3.16
C PRO A 487 10.20 7.92 4.63
N ASP A 488 11.44 7.94 5.13
CA ASP A 488 11.77 7.54 6.49
C ASP A 488 11.51 8.62 7.55
N THR A 489 11.34 9.87 7.11
CA THR A 489 11.01 10.98 7.99
C THR A 489 9.55 11.36 7.87
N ARG A 490 9.00 11.95 8.93
CA ARG A 490 7.61 12.44 8.94
C ARG A 490 7.46 13.59 7.95
N GLU A 491 8.46 14.47 7.90
CA GLU A 491 8.48 15.69 7.11
C GLU A 491 8.48 15.37 5.60
N GLU A 492 9.32 14.45 5.14
CA GLU A 492 9.35 14.00 3.74
C GLU A 492 8.09 13.22 3.37
N ALA A 493 7.59 12.35 4.24
CA ALA A 493 6.33 11.63 4.00
C ALA A 493 5.14 12.59 3.88
N SER A 494 5.14 13.68 4.67
CA SER A 494 4.13 14.75 4.57
C SER A 494 4.27 15.51 3.25
N ALA A 495 5.50 15.79 2.80
CA ALA A 495 5.75 16.47 1.53
C ALA A 495 5.31 15.62 0.32
N LEU A 496 5.60 14.32 0.34
CA LEU A 496 5.13 13.38 -0.69
C LEU A 496 3.60 13.28 -0.68
N PHE A 497 2.98 13.20 0.49
CA PHE A 497 1.52 13.19 0.63
C PHE A 497 0.89 14.45 0.00
N ARG A 498 1.39 15.64 0.32
CA ARG A 498 0.93 16.89 -0.30
C ARG A 498 1.11 16.91 -1.82
N SER A 499 2.21 16.34 -2.32
CA SER A 499 2.50 16.29 -3.76
C SER A 499 1.54 15.36 -4.51
N LEU A 500 1.15 14.24 -3.91
CA LEU A 500 0.20 13.30 -4.50
C LEU A 500 -1.24 13.79 -4.50
N LEU A 501 -1.61 14.60 -3.50
CA LEU A 501 -2.94 15.23 -3.41
C LEU A 501 -3.04 16.53 -4.22
N ALA A 502 -1.94 17.00 -4.82
CA ALA A 502 -1.93 18.22 -5.62
C ALA A 502 -2.78 18.04 -6.89
N GLY A 503 -3.73 18.97 -7.09
CA GLY A 503 -4.63 18.95 -8.24
C GLY A 503 -5.70 17.85 -8.20
N ARG A 504 -5.94 17.26 -7.02
CA ARG A 504 -6.94 16.21 -6.78
C ARG A 504 -7.91 16.63 -5.67
N HIS A 505 -9.05 15.95 -5.62
CA HIS A 505 -10.17 16.20 -4.72
C HIS A 505 -10.37 15.02 -3.76
N PHE A 506 -9.67 15.05 -2.63
CA PHE A 506 -9.81 14.08 -1.55
C PHE A 506 -10.59 14.63 -0.35
N LEU A 507 -11.30 13.73 0.32
CA LEU A 507 -11.74 13.92 1.70
C LEU A 507 -10.78 13.19 2.64
N VAL A 508 -10.25 13.90 3.65
CA VAL A 508 -9.40 13.31 4.70
C VAL A 508 -10.11 13.43 6.03
N LEU A 509 -10.52 12.29 6.60
CA LEU A 509 -11.18 12.20 7.90
C LEU A 509 -10.18 11.72 8.98
N LEU A 510 -9.87 12.59 9.93
CA LEU A 510 -8.93 12.34 11.03
C LEU A 510 -9.71 12.27 12.35
N ASP A 511 -9.90 11.06 12.87
CA ASP A 511 -10.72 10.80 14.04
C ASP A 511 -9.89 10.78 15.33
N ASP A 512 -10.43 11.31 16.43
CA ASP A 512 -9.84 11.38 17.76
C ASP A 512 -8.42 12.00 17.79
N ALA A 513 -8.24 13.21 17.26
CA ALA A 513 -6.97 13.93 17.31
C ALA A 513 -6.61 14.37 18.73
N ALA A 514 -5.34 14.16 19.12
CA ALA A 514 -4.80 14.59 20.41
C ALA A 514 -4.57 16.11 20.45
N ASP A 515 -3.90 16.63 19.42
CA ASP A 515 -3.47 18.02 19.32
C ASP A 515 -3.34 18.47 17.85
N ALA A 516 -3.12 19.78 17.65
CA ALA A 516 -2.98 20.36 16.32
C ALA A 516 -1.68 19.96 15.61
N ALA A 517 -0.62 19.59 16.34
CA ALA A 517 0.65 19.17 15.73
C ALA A 517 0.53 17.80 15.05
N GLN A 518 -0.24 16.90 15.65
CA GLN A 518 -0.58 15.60 15.07
C GLN A 518 -1.34 15.77 13.73
N VAL A 519 -2.30 16.69 13.70
CA VAL A 519 -3.11 16.99 12.50
C VAL A 519 -2.30 17.67 11.41
N ARG A 520 -1.45 18.65 11.76
CA ARG A 520 -0.70 19.47 10.79
C ARG A 520 0.19 18.66 9.84
N ALA A 521 0.76 17.56 10.32
CA ALA A 521 1.58 16.67 9.49
C ALA A 521 0.75 15.92 8.42
N LEU A 522 -0.57 15.83 8.61
CA LEU A 522 -1.52 15.10 7.75
C LEU A 522 -2.33 16.01 6.84
N LEU A 523 -2.06 17.32 6.83
CA LEU A 523 -2.79 18.28 6.00
C LEU A 523 -2.30 18.26 4.54
N PRO A 524 -3.22 18.24 3.55
CA PRO A 524 -2.88 18.51 2.17
C PRO A 524 -2.41 19.96 1.99
N GLY A 525 -1.77 20.25 0.86
CA GLY A 525 -1.22 21.58 0.57
C GLY A 525 -1.97 22.38 -0.48
N THR A 526 -3.02 21.81 -1.09
CA THR A 526 -3.67 22.39 -2.27
C THR A 526 -5.18 22.52 -2.08
N PRO A 527 -5.79 23.58 -2.66
CA PRO A 527 -7.24 23.76 -2.65
C PRO A 527 -7.94 22.61 -3.40
N GLY A 528 -9.18 22.31 -3.00
CA GLY A 528 -9.96 21.20 -3.55
C GLY A 528 -10.00 19.96 -2.65
N ASN A 529 -9.13 19.87 -1.64
CA ASN A 529 -9.14 18.81 -0.62
C ASN A 529 -9.79 19.31 0.68
N LEU A 530 -10.66 18.51 1.30
CA LEU A 530 -11.27 18.85 2.59
C LEU A 530 -10.73 17.95 3.70
N VAL A 531 -10.42 18.54 4.85
CA VAL A 531 -10.01 17.80 6.06
C VAL A 531 -11.06 17.96 7.14
N VAL A 532 -11.61 16.85 7.63
CA VAL A 532 -12.51 16.82 8.78
C VAL A 532 -11.77 16.15 9.93
N VAL A 533 -11.69 16.84 11.06
CA VAL A 533 -10.98 16.37 12.26
C VAL A 533 -11.99 16.23 13.39
N THR A 534 -11.93 15.13 14.14
CA THR A 534 -12.64 15.05 15.42
C THR A 534 -11.64 15.10 16.58
N SER A 535 -11.98 15.77 17.68
CA SER A 535 -11.13 15.81 18.89
C SER A 535 -11.96 15.98 20.15
N ARG A 536 -11.38 15.67 21.30
CA ARG A 536 -11.98 16.02 22.60
C ARG A 536 -11.74 17.48 22.96
N SER A 537 -10.67 18.09 22.43
CA SER A 537 -10.32 19.48 22.66
C SER A 537 -10.66 20.35 21.44
N PRO A 538 -10.82 21.67 21.60
CA PRO A 538 -11.19 22.55 20.47
C PRO A 538 -10.10 22.76 19.41
N LEU A 539 -8.88 22.25 19.62
CA LEU A 539 -7.74 22.44 18.70
C LEU A 539 -7.52 23.91 18.27
N MET A 540 -7.51 24.84 19.24
CA MET A 540 -7.43 26.29 18.97
C MET A 540 -6.23 26.70 18.09
N ASP A 541 -5.12 25.98 18.17
CA ASP A 541 -3.95 26.20 17.32
C ASP A 541 -4.25 25.96 15.83
N LEU A 542 -5.13 25.00 15.51
CA LEU A 542 -5.56 24.68 14.15
C LEU A 542 -6.49 25.76 13.59
N VAL A 543 -7.35 26.33 14.45
CA VAL A 543 -8.22 27.46 14.11
C VAL A 543 -7.38 28.71 13.80
N THR A 544 -6.41 29.00 14.67
CA THR A 544 -5.63 30.25 14.59
C THR A 544 -4.57 30.24 13.48
N ARG A 545 -3.90 29.12 13.22
CA ARG A 545 -2.79 29.05 12.25
C ARG A 545 -3.21 28.53 10.88
N GLU A 546 -4.15 27.58 10.85
CA GLU A 546 -4.57 26.91 9.63
C GLU A 546 -6.00 27.30 9.19
N GLY A 547 -6.67 28.20 9.92
CA GLY A 547 -7.99 28.72 9.57
C GLY A 547 -9.11 27.68 9.69
N ALA A 548 -8.93 26.66 10.55
CA ALA A 548 -9.94 25.62 10.72
C ALA A 548 -11.25 26.18 11.27
N GLN A 549 -12.36 25.71 10.72
CA GLN A 549 -13.70 26.01 11.22
C GLN A 549 -14.00 25.10 12.41
N SER A 550 -14.10 25.70 13.60
CA SER A 550 -14.45 24.98 14.83
C SER A 550 -15.94 24.68 14.90
N ILE A 551 -16.28 23.43 15.21
CA ILE A 551 -17.66 22.93 15.34
C ILE A 551 -17.79 22.25 16.69
N ALA A 552 -18.46 22.90 17.64
CA ALA A 552 -18.73 22.32 18.95
C ALA A 552 -19.94 21.38 18.89
N LEU A 553 -19.78 20.18 19.47
CA LEU A 553 -20.89 19.28 19.77
C LEU A 553 -21.17 19.27 21.26
N ASP A 554 -22.42 19.57 21.58
CA ASP A 554 -22.99 19.45 22.92
C ASP A 554 -23.91 18.22 22.99
N VAL A 555 -24.54 17.98 24.12
CA VAL A 555 -25.56 16.92 24.28
C VAL A 555 -26.73 17.11 23.31
N LEU A 556 -27.55 16.07 23.14
CA LEU A 556 -28.76 16.19 22.33
C LEU A 556 -29.77 17.10 23.02
N SER A 557 -30.60 17.79 22.24
CA SER A 557 -31.78 18.45 22.78
C SER A 557 -32.80 17.41 23.27
N ALA A 558 -33.69 17.82 24.17
CA ALA A 558 -34.75 16.94 24.68
C ALA A 558 -35.60 16.33 23.55
N ALA A 559 -35.89 17.11 22.50
CA ALA A 559 -36.61 16.65 21.32
C ALA A 559 -35.82 15.62 20.51
N GLU A 560 -34.52 15.84 20.30
CA GLU A 560 -33.66 14.88 19.58
C GLU A 560 -33.47 13.58 20.37
N SER A 561 -33.32 13.65 21.69
CA SER A 561 -33.23 12.47 22.54
C SER A 561 -34.52 11.67 22.57
N TYR A 562 -35.67 12.35 22.65
CA TYR A 562 -36.97 11.68 22.55
C TYR A 562 -37.10 10.97 21.20
N ALA A 563 -36.79 11.66 20.10
CA ALA A 563 -36.83 11.09 18.76
C ALA A 563 -35.88 9.87 18.61
N LEU A 564 -34.70 9.91 19.23
CA LEU A 564 -33.78 8.76 19.24
C LEU A 564 -34.37 7.55 19.96
N ILE A 565 -34.99 7.76 21.12
CA ILE A 565 -35.64 6.71 21.89
C ILE A 565 -36.83 6.13 21.10
N GLU A 566 -37.70 7.00 20.58
CA GLU A 566 -38.87 6.61 19.79
C GLU A 566 -38.48 5.84 18.53
N THR A 567 -37.42 6.24 17.82
CA THR A 567 -36.97 5.55 16.60
C THR A 567 -36.61 4.08 16.86
N HIS A 568 -36.13 3.73 18.05
CA HIS A 568 -35.70 2.37 18.37
C HIS A 568 -36.77 1.56 19.14
N LEU A 569 -37.58 2.19 19.99
CA LEU A 569 -38.61 1.51 20.78
C LEU A 569 -39.99 1.50 20.10
N GLY A 570 -40.19 2.37 19.12
CA GLY A 570 -41.47 2.61 18.46
C GLY A 570 -42.37 3.60 19.22
N PRO A 571 -43.28 4.27 18.50
CA PRO A 571 -44.16 5.30 19.07
C PRO A 571 -45.12 4.75 20.13
N GLU A 572 -45.55 3.49 20.00
CA GLU A 572 -46.50 2.88 20.95
C GLU A 572 -45.95 2.87 22.38
N ARG A 573 -44.67 2.49 22.56
CA ARG A 573 -44.05 2.40 23.90
C ARG A 573 -43.71 3.77 24.47
N THR A 574 -43.21 4.69 23.64
CA THR A 574 -42.83 6.03 24.09
C THR A 574 -44.03 6.92 24.38
N GLN A 575 -45.14 6.75 23.66
CA GLN A 575 -46.39 7.47 23.91
C GLN A 575 -47.19 6.89 25.09
N ALA A 576 -47.01 5.60 25.40
CA ALA A 576 -47.59 5.00 26.60
C ALA A 576 -46.93 5.51 27.90
N GLU A 577 -45.64 5.85 27.85
CA GLU A 577 -44.87 6.35 29.00
C GLU A 577 -44.07 7.64 28.64
N PRO A 578 -44.73 8.77 28.29
CA PRO A 578 -44.04 9.95 27.78
C PRO A 578 -43.15 10.63 28.82
N ASP A 579 -43.64 10.75 30.07
CA ASP A 579 -42.88 11.35 31.17
C ASP A 579 -41.65 10.51 31.53
N ALA A 580 -41.81 9.18 31.61
CA ALA A 580 -40.69 8.28 31.87
C ALA A 580 -39.68 8.26 30.72
N THR A 581 -40.13 8.48 29.48
CA THR A 581 -39.24 8.61 28.31
C THR A 581 -38.40 9.89 28.40
N ALA A 582 -39.01 11.01 28.78
CA ALA A 582 -38.29 12.26 29.03
C ALA A 582 -37.32 12.13 30.23
N GLU A 583 -37.74 11.45 31.29
CA GLU A 583 -36.90 11.19 32.46
C GLU A 583 -35.72 10.28 32.13
N LEU A 584 -35.92 9.23 31.33
CA LEU A 584 -34.84 8.38 30.81
C LEU A 584 -33.80 9.23 30.07
N ALA A 585 -34.25 10.15 29.22
CA ALA A 585 -33.35 11.02 28.49
C ALA A 585 -32.53 11.92 29.43
N ALA A 586 -33.15 12.45 30.48
CA ALA A 586 -32.49 13.26 31.50
C ALA A 586 -31.48 12.47 32.34
N VAL A 587 -31.82 11.25 32.77
CA VAL A 587 -30.93 10.38 33.56
C VAL A 587 -29.71 9.93 32.75
N CYS A 588 -29.88 9.69 31.44
CA CYS A 588 -28.77 9.46 30.51
C CYS A 588 -27.98 10.74 30.15
N GLY A 589 -28.31 11.88 30.76
CA GLY A 589 -27.62 13.15 30.54
C GLY A 589 -27.72 13.68 29.11
N GLN A 590 -28.72 13.22 28.34
CA GLN A 590 -28.89 13.55 26.91
C GLN A 590 -27.69 13.12 26.02
N TYR A 591 -26.85 12.18 26.48
CA TYR A 591 -25.71 11.66 25.71
C TYR A 591 -26.17 10.60 24.70
N PRO A 592 -25.83 10.73 23.40
CA PRO A 592 -26.27 9.78 22.38
C PRO A 592 -25.94 8.31 22.68
N LEU A 593 -24.73 8.01 23.17
CA LEU A 593 -24.33 6.62 23.42
C LEU A 593 -25.08 6.01 24.61
N GLU A 594 -25.17 6.74 25.72
CA GLU A 594 -25.91 6.32 26.92
C GLU A 594 -27.38 6.04 26.61
N LEU A 595 -28.02 6.93 25.84
CA LEU A 595 -29.39 6.73 25.37
C LEU A 595 -29.53 5.46 24.54
N ARG A 596 -28.60 5.21 23.60
CA ARG A 596 -28.64 4.01 22.77
C ARG A 596 -28.42 2.74 23.59
N MET A 597 -27.55 2.78 24.60
CA MET A 597 -27.35 1.65 25.51
C MET A 597 -28.61 1.36 26.33
N ALA A 598 -29.24 2.39 26.89
CA ALA A 598 -30.49 2.26 27.64
C ALA A 598 -31.62 1.71 26.76
N VAL A 599 -31.75 2.22 25.54
CA VAL A 599 -32.80 1.82 24.60
C VAL A 599 -32.55 0.44 24.02
N ALA A 600 -31.31 0.07 23.70
CA ALA A 600 -30.96 -1.29 23.30
C ALA A 600 -31.32 -2.31 24.38
N ARG A 601 -31.14 -1.95 25.66
CA ARG A 601 -31.59 -2.77 26.79
C ARG A 601 -33.11 -2.91 26.81
N LEU A 602 -33.87 -1.82 26.71
CA LEU A 602 -35.33 -1.84 26.66
C LEU A 602 -35.89 -2.63 25.47
N ALA A 603 -35.20 -2.60 24.32
CA ALA A 603 -35.55 -3.40 23.15
C ALA A 603 -35.29 -4.90 23.37
N ALA A 604 -34.19 -5.24 24.06
CA ALA A 604 -33.84 -6.62 24.40
C ALA A 604 -34.74 -7.23 25.50
N THR A 605 -35.37 -6.40 26.33
CA THR A 605 -36.32 -6.83 27.38
C THR A 605 -37.69 -6.16 27.22
N PRO A 606 -38.58 -6.70 26.36
CA PRO A 606 -39.87 -6.07 26.03
C PRO A 606 -40.81 -5.87 27.22
N HIS A 607 -40.71 -6.70 28.25
CA HIS A 607 -41.52 -6.64 29.47
C HIS A 607 -41.02 -5.61 30.50
N LEU A 608 -39.81 -5.08 30.33
CA LEU A 608 -39.27 -4.03 31.19
C LEU A 608 -39.87 -2.69 30.74
N SER A 609 -40.63 -2.03 31.63
CA SER A 609 -41.16 -0.68 31.36
C SER A 609 -40.05 0.37 31.36
N ILE A 610 -40.31 1.50 30.70
CA ILE A 610 -39.36 2.61 30.64
C ILE A 610 -39.14 3.16 32.05
N HIS A 611 -40.22 3.36 32.79
CA HIS A 611 -40.19 3.81 34.19
C HIS A 611 -39.34 2.90 35.10
N ALA A 612 -39.44 1.57 34.94
CA ALA A 612 -38.65 0.63 35.75
C ALA A 612 -37.14 0.75 35.49
N LEU A 613 -36.73 0.96 34.24
CA LEU A 613 -35.32 1.19 33.91
C LEU A 613 -34.82 2.52 34.47
N VAL A 614 -35.62 3.58 34.37
CA VAL A 614 -35.30 4.89 34.95
C VAL A 614 -35.05 4.78 36.46
N ALA A 615 -35.95 4.12 37.19
CA ALA A 615 -35.80 3.90 38.63
C ALA A 615 -34.56 3.05 38.99
N GLU A 616 -34.12 2.14 38.12
CA GLU A 616 -32.87 1.40 38.29
C GLU A 616 -31.64 2.29 38.07
N LEU A 617 -31.62 3.07 36.99
CA LEU A 617 -30.51 3.97 36.64
C LEU A 617 -30.34 5.09 37.68
N ALA A 618 -31.44 5.68 38.14
CA ALA A 618 -31.44 6.70 39.19
C ALA A 618 -30.82 6.17 40.49
N ARG A 619 -31.15 4.93 40.90
CA ARG A 619 -30.52 4.30 42.08
C ARG A 619 -29.01 4.11 41.92
N ARG A 620 -28.56 3.65 40.74
CA ARG A 620 -27.12 3.49 40.47
C ARG A 620 -26.35 4.81 40.46
N ALA A 621 -26.95 5.88 39.93
CA ALA A 621 -26.34 7.21 39.92
C ALA A 621 -26.14 7.74 41.36
N VAL A 622 -27.12 7.52 42.23
CA VAL A 622 -27.03 7.84 43.66
C VAL A 622 -25.89 7.03 44.32
N ASP A 623 -25.82 5.72 44.12
CA ASP A 623 -24.76 4.86 44.68
C ASP A 623 -23.35 5.24 44.19
N HIS A 624 -23.20 5.60 42.90
CA HIS A 624 -21.93 6.02 42.32
C HIS A 624 -21.48 7.39 42.88
N SER A 625 -22.42 8.31 43.11
CA SER A 625 -22.14 9.60 43.74
C SER A 625 -21.70 9.46 45.21
N TYR A 626 -22.28 8.51 45.95
CA TYR A 626 -21.85 8.15 47.31
C TYR A 626 -20.46 7.49 47.32
N ALA A 627 -20.15 6.64 46.34
CA ALA A 627 -18.83 6.00 46.21
C ALA A 627 -17.70 6.98 45.83
N LEU A 628 -18.00 8.02 45.04
CA LEU A 628 -17.04 9.09 44.73
C LEU A 628 -16.82 10.03 45.92
N ARG A 629 -17.88 10.38 46.66
CA ARG A 629 -17.76 11.18 47.90
C ARG A 629 -17.00 10.45 49.02
N SER A 630 -17.18 9.13 49.17
CA SER A 630 -16.46 8.34 50.17
C SER A 630 -14.96 8.19 49.85
N LYS A 631 -14.58 8.12 48.57
CA LYS A 631 -13.17 8.13 48.14
C LYS A 631 -12.48 9.50 48.35
N GLN A 632 -13.22 10.60 48.24
CA GLN A 632 -12.71 11.95 48.55
C GLN A 632 -12.57 12.21 50.06
N SER A 633 -13.44 11.66 50.91
CA SER A 633 -13.33 11.79 52.37
C SER A 633 -12.18 10.97 52.98
N VAL A 634 -11.79 9.85 52.37
CA VAL A 634 -10.61 9.05 52.79
C VAL A 634 -9.28 9.71 52.38
N THR A 635 -9.26 10.50 51.30
CA THR A 635 -8.09 11.28 50.89
C THR A 635 -7.92 12.58 51.70
N SER A 636 -9.02 13.20 52.15
CA SER A 636 -8.98 14.40 53.00
C SER A 636 -8.62 14.13 54.48
N SER A 637 -8.83 12.90 54.96
CA SER A 637 -8.40 12.46 56.31
C SER A 637 -6.92 12.06 56.36
N ARG A 638 -6.32 11.64 55.23
CA ARG A 638 -4.88 11.38 55.11
C ARG A 638 -4.02 12.64 55.06
N THR A 639 -4.58 13.78 54.62
CA THR A 639 -3.89 15.08 54.58
C THR A 639 -3.93 15.84 55.91
N ARG A 640 -4.86 15.54 56.83
CA ARG A 640 -4.87 16.14 58.18
C ARG A 640 -3.92 15.47 59.18
N ASN A 641 -3.60 14.19 59.01
CA ASN A 641 -2.65 13.48 59.90
C ASN A 641 -1.17 13.67 59.54
N ALA A 642 -0.85 14.39 58.45
CA ALA A 642 0.52 14.69 58.04
C ALA A 642 1.02 16.09 58.49
N GLY A 643 0.16 16.88 59.16
CA GLY A 643 0.46 18.27 59.55
C GLY A 643 0.90 18.48 61.00
N THR A 644 1.02 17.44 61.83
CA THR A 644 1.32 17.55 63.28
C THR A 644 2.58 16.81 63.75
N ALA A 645 3.50 16.48 62.85
CA ALA A 645 4.80 15.90 63.22
C ALA A 645 5.94 16.58 62.45
N GLY A 646 6.44 17.70 62.97
CA GLY A 646 7.56 18.43 62.37
C GLY A 646 7.87 19.74 63.09
N GLY A 647 8.13 19.68 64.39
CA GLY A 647 8.47 20.86 65.18
C GLY A 647 9.04 20.49 66.55
N THR A 648 10.25 19.91 66.57
CA THR A 648 11.25 19.99 67.66
C THR A 648 12.48 19.15 67.26
N GLY A 649 13.68 19.72 67.37
CA GLY A 649 14.96 19.03 67.17
C GLY A 649 15.94 19.85 66.35
#